data_AF-A0A246S8L5-F1
#
_entry.id   AF-A0A246S8L5-F1
#
_cell.length_a   1.000
_cell.length_b   1.000
_cell.length_c   1.000
_cell.angle_alpha   90.00
_cell.angle_beta   90.00
_cell.angle_gamma   90.00
#
_symmetry.space_group_name_H-M   'P 1'
#
loop_
_entity.id
_entity.type
_entity.pdbx_description
1 polymer ?
#
loop_
_entity_poly.entity_id
_entity_poly.type
_entity_poly.pdbx_seq_one_letter_code
_entity_poly.pdbx_strand_id
1 'polypeptide(L)'
;MQNWVQKLVTKFMGGMTMKRSIAAMICVVVWMTNPALAQTFNLCTSESDGTFTPHFSVAPSMVVHSDGVLDITRASLGLDSTATERVFSFSRTIASILKSAGGDVSAQSQEDFVQSMLQTFLPVESFPLNPKGGVVMPLDAREEATALSAKAMLDEADPQGIKPLALFNRFDLAPDNWSHCGEHRIIYGREPARAARFLLIFEAMVPNPNPSAGSEGCKPVAEFWAKLSEPGLSDTELATRLSAFYYEGKTSPALAKADLLRPVVDYRNYGGDGGRGQVRANAFNPPPWQLREWLTQRTFNPAPGSLPVAFVPVTVKDNPLAELYFDDLTGTAFLAKNPPASANLLHGQFLQSLTSTIALRLLSETTAQHQALINELPLYHLGAGVQAEVTPDKVLLNTIALGNDDKFNEFQSTSQGFSDAPGDGGKSTLVTQMLNQVGAATNPFVGPQSGQVLLNRARAATCAGCHMTAARSTGGGFVGPGVVVLEKQDGTVLRWPDVDAGGFVQVSETRALSPTLTDAFLPFRRYVLSRYLCEAPAPTGPVVTAYEPSGDMPQPSIMAEAVGKNLVDETASGGYFVDALIDSFIASARSSPSSVAPADAAADDQALNRSLARLTPDELSALRNRVSNAIALARSVELQRAGAFVETRRPH
;
A
#
# COMPACT_ATOMS: atom_id res chain seq x y z
N MET A 1 5.74 62.87 11.47
CA MET A 1 6.76 61.89 11.01
C MET A 1 7.16 62.06 9.54
N GLN A 2 6.29 62.48 8.62
CA GLN A 2 6.68 62.69 7.20
C GLN A 2 7.63 63.88 6.95
N ASN A 3 7.60 64.95 7.76
CA ASN A 3 8.48 66.11 7.57
C ASN A 3 9.90 65.99 8.16
N TRP A 4 10.19 64.92 8.91
CA TRP A 4 11.52 64.69 9.49
C TRP A 4 12.40 63.84 8.56
N VAL A 5 11.79 62.89 7.84
CA VAL A 5 12.46 62.02 6.87
C VAL A 5 12.95 62.81 5.65
N GLN A 6 12.22 63.84 5.21
CA GLN A 6 12.58 64.62 4.02
C GLN A 6 13.82 65.51 4.23
N LYS A 7 14.09 65.96 5.45
CA LYS A 7 15.27 66.80 5.77
C LYS A 7 16.56 65.99 5.98
N LEU A 8 16.46 64.69 6.26
CA LEU A 8 17.65 63.82 6.39
C LEU A 8 18.22 63.42 5.02
N VAL A 9 17.36 63.29 4.00
CA VAL A 9 17.73 62.84 2.66
C VAL A 9 18.48 63.92 1.86
N THR A 10 18.21 65.20 2.10
CA THR A 10 18.88 66.30 1.37
C THR A 10 20.29 66.61 1.86
N LYS A 11 20.68 66.11 3.05
CA LYS A 11 21.99 66.43 3.66
C LYS A 11 23.08 65.38 3.39
N PHE A 12 22.73 64.24 2.78
CA PHE A 12 23.66 63.12 2.52
C PHE A 12 23.93 62.82 1.05
N MET A 13 23.39 63.60 0.10
CA MET A 13 23.71 63.45 -1.32
C MET A 13 24.85 64.38 -1.73
N GLY A 14 26.07 63.97 -1.36
CA GLY A 14 27.33 64.54 -1.81
C GLY A 14 28.33 63.44 -2.11
N GLY A 15 28.18 62.80 -3.28
CA GLY A 15 29.22 62.00 -3.92
C GLY A 15 29.33 60.52 -3.52
N MET A 16 29.54 59.68 -4.53
CA MET A 16 29.90 58.25 -4.53
C MET A 16 28.77 57.20 -4.39
N THR A 17 28.46 56.62 -5.56
CA THR A 17 28.04 55.24 -5.85
C THR A 17 27.77 54.28 -4.68
N MET A 18 26.50 53.96 -4.44
CA MET A 18 26.09 52.81 -3.62
C MET A 18 24.77 52.20 -4.14
N LYS A 19 24.86 51.25 -5.07
CA LYS A 19 23.70 50.48 -5.61
C LYS A 19 23.54 49.08 -5.01
N ARG A 20 24.25 48.74 -3.92
CA ARG A 20 24.19 47.39 -3.30
C ARG A 20 23.66 47.34 -1.86
N SER A 21 23.33 48.46 -1.23
CA SER A 21 23.02 48.46 0.22
C SER A 21 21.54 48.66 0.59
N ILE A 22 20.64 48.90 -0.38
CA ILE A 22 19.21 49.11 -0.09
C ILE A 22 18.42 47.79 -0.10
N ALA A 23 18.82 46.79 -0.89
CA ALA A 23 18.18 45.47 -0.91
C ALA A 23 18.43 44.67 0.40
N ALA A 24 19.60 44.83 1.01
CA ALA A 24 19.92 44.17 2.28
C ALA A 24 19.17 44.78 3.48
N MET A 25 18.90 46.10 3.46
CA MET A 25 18.20 46.77 4.57
C MET A 25 16.69 46.52 4.56
N ILE A 26 16.07 46.27 3.40
CA ILE A 26 14.64 45.92 3.32
C ILE A 26 14.39 44.47 3.73
N CYS A 27 15.32 43.54 3.47
CA CYS A 27 15.23 42.16 3.98
C CYS A 27 15.33 42.08 5.52
N VAL A 28 16.14 42.93 6.15
CA VAL A 28 16.34 42.89 7.61
C VAL A 28 15.14 43.45 8.38
N VAL A 29 14.37 44.39 7.81
CA VAL A 29 13.21 44.99 8.50
C VAL A 29 11.95 44.11 8.39
N VAL A 30 11.80 43.31 7.34
CA VAL A 30 10.68 42.33 7.22
C VAL A 30 10.87 41.11 8.13
N TRP A 31 12.12 40.78 8.48
CA TRP A 31 12.43 39.71 9.44
C TRP A 31 12.14 40.07 10.91
N MET A 32 11.99 41.36 11.24
CA MET A 32 11.88 41.82 12.63
C MET A 32 10.45 41.93 13.17
N THR A 33 9.41 41.58 12.41
CA THR A 33 8.01 41.74 12.86
C THR A 33 7.27 40.45 13.20
N ASN A 34 7.90 39.26 13.11
CA ASN A 34 7.29 38.06 13.70
C ASN A 34 8.33 36.96 14.00
N PRO A 35 8.86 36.85 15.23
CA PRO A 35 9.84 35.81 15.59
C PRO A 35 9.27 34.38 15.53
N ALA A 36 7.96 34.20 15.29
CA ALA A 36 7.31 32.92 15.07
C ALA A 36 7.51 32.33 13.65
N LEU A 37 7.93 33.13 12.65
CA LEU A 37 8.11 32.67 11.26
C LEU A 37 9.54 32.23 10.92
N ALA A 38 10.46 32.24 11.90
CA ALA A 38 11.87 31.88 11.71
C ALA A 38 12.31 30.68 12.59
N GLN A 39 11.39 30.03 13.31
CA GLN A 39 11.70 28.79 14.01
C GLN A 39 11.55 27.63 13.04
N THR A 40 12.65 26.93 12.74
CA THR A 40 12.58 25.63 12.10
C THR A 40 11.80 24.69 13.02
N PHE A 41 10.66 24.17 12.54
CA PHE A 41 9.88 23.18 13.27
C PHE A 41 10.79 22.00 13.63
N ASN A 42 11.11 21.87 14.92
CA ASN A 42 11.97 20.81 15.40
C ASN A 42 11.18 19.51 15.46
N LEU A 43 11.56 18.51 14.66
CA LEU A 43 10.83 17.25 14.56
C LEU A 43 11.01 16.36 15.79
N CYS A 44 12.15 16.45 16.46
CA CYS A 44 12.49 15.64 17.63
C CYS A 44 13.32 16.43 18.64
N THR A 45 13.05 16.27 19.93
CA THR A 45 13.98 16.67 20.99
C THR A 45 14.78 15.46 21.43
N SER A 46 16.11 15.59 21.48
CA SER A 46 16.95 14.63 22.21
C SER A 46 16.97 15.00 23.68
N GLU A 47 16.68 14.04 24.54
CA GLU A 47 16.66 14.20 25.99
C GLU A 47 18.04 13.87 26.60
N SER A 48 18.27 14.34 27.82
CA SER A 48 19.57 14.16 28.50
C SER A 48 19.93 12.70 28.81
N ASP A 49 18.95 11.80 28.81
CA ASP A 49 19.11 10.36 29.07
C ASP A 49 19.35 9.53 27.79
N GLY A 50 19.47 10.19 26.63
CA GLY A 50 19.69 9.52 25.34
C GLY A 50 18.41 9.06 24.65
N THR A 51 17.23 9.42 25.17
CA THR A 51 15.93 9.17 24.54
C THR A 51 15.47 10.37 23.69
N PHE A 52 14.32 10.22 23.01
CA PHE A 52 13.80 11.19 22.05
C PHE A 52 12.32 11.47 22.23
N THR A 53 11.94 12.74 22.15
CA THR A 53 10.53 13.18 22.08
C THR A 53 10.20 13.63 20.65
N PRO A 54 9.41 12.86 19.87
CA PRO A 54 8.94 13.30 18.56
C PRO A 54 7.81 14.35 18.69
N HIS A 55 7.91 15.44 17.93
CA HIS A 55 6.96 16.58 17.97
C HIS A 55 5.87 16.53 16.91
N PHE A 56 5.68 15.38 16.26
CA PHE A 56 4.59 15.15 15.30
C PHE A 56 3.58 14.14 15.85
N SER A 57 2.29 14.31 15.53
CA SER A 57 1.18 13.51 16.05
C SER A 57 0.70 12.45 15.05
N VAL A 58 -0.19 11.55 15.48
CA VAL A 58 -0.84 10.59 14.59
C VAL A 58 -1.64 11.30 13.49
N ALA A 59 -2.55 12.19 13.87
CA ALA A 59 -3.21 13.09 12.93
C ALA A 59 -2.57 14.48 13.10
N PRO A 60 -2.11 15.16 12.03
CA PRO A 60 -2.26 14.79 10.62
C PRO A 60 -1.12 13.96 9.98
N SER A 61 -0.03 13.62 10.70
CA SER A 61 1.17 13.06 10.05
C SER A 61 1.06 11.62 9.53
N MET A 62 0.14 10.82 10.06
CA MET A 62 -0.15 9.45 9.60
C MET A 62 -1.46 9.38 8.79
N VAL A 63 -2.41 10.25 9.11
CA VAL A 63 -3.75 10.27 8.51
C VAL A 63 -4.34 11.67 8.53
N VAL A 64 -5.00 12.06 7.43
CA VAL A 64 -5.81 13.29 7.34
C VAL A 64 -7.21 12.92 6.91
N HIS A 65 -8.20 13.22 7.76
CA HIS A 65 -9.60 12.87 7.53
C HIS A 65 -10.59 13.99 7.94
N SER A 66 -10.10 15.21 8.17
CA SER A 66 -10.92 16.34 8.61
C SER A 66 -11.67 17.00 7.44
N ASP A 67 -12.89 17.45 7.71
CA ASP A 67 -13.74 18.10 6.72
C ASP A 67 -13.10 19.38 6.16
N GLY A 68 -12.47 20.18 7.02
CA GLY A 68 -11.83 21.42 6.59
C GLY A 68 -10.72 21.24 5.54
N VAL A 69 -10.05 20.07 5.53
CA VAL A 69 -9.04 19.73 4.52
C VAL A 69 -9.66 19.00 3.32
N LEU A 70 -10.57 18.06 3.55
CA LEU A 70 -11.08 17.21 2.47
C LEU A 70 -12.20 17.86 1.66
N ASP A 71 -12.94 18.82 2.22
CA ASP A 71 -14.01 19.55 1.53
C ASP A 71 -13.56 20.89 0.94
N ILE A 72 -12.30 21.27 1.12
CA ILE A 72 -11.78 22.49 0.53
C ILE A 72 -11.76 22.39 -0.99
N THR A 73 -12.19 23.47 -1.65
CA THR A 73 -12.27 23.53 -3.11
C THR A 73 -10.97 24.02 -3.72
N ARG A 74 -10.76 23.69 -4.99
CA ARG A 74 -9.61 24.16 -5.76
C ARG A 74 -9.59 25.69 -5.88
N ALA A 75 -10.76 26.32 -5.99
CA ALA A 75 -10.88 27.77 -5.96
C ALA A 75 -10.43 28.37 -4.61
N SER A 76 -10.77 27.75 -3.49
CA SER A 76 -10.33 28.20 -2.15
C SER A 76 -8.80 28.13 -1.97
N LEU A 77 -8.12 27.24 -2.70
CA LEU A 77 -6.66 27.16 -2.73
C LEU A 77 -6.01 28.04 -3.81
N GLY A 78 -6.80 28.78 -4.61
CA GLY A 78 -6.27 29.59 -5.72
C GLY A 78 -5.68 28.77 -6.87
N LEU A 79 -6.00 27.47 -6.96
CA LEU A 79 -5.51 26.60 -8.04
C LEU A 79 -6.25 26.85 -9.35
N ASP A 80 -7.55 27.16 -9.27
CA ASP A 80 -8.39 27.57 -10.39
C ASP A 80 -9.57 28.39 -9.85
N SER A 81 -9.63 29.67 -10.24
CA SER A 81 -10.56 30.66 -9.67
C SER A 81 -12.04 30.32 -9.81
N THR A 82 -12.42 29.40 -10.70
CA THR A 82 -13.83 29.01 -10.93
C THR A 82 -14.14 27.58 -10.51
N ALA A 83 -13.14 26.79 -10.11
CA ALA A 83 -13.33 25.37 -9.79
C ALA A 83 -13.97 25.19 -8.40
N THR A 84 -15.26 24.86 -8.39
CA THR A 84 -16.00 24.46 -7.19
C THR A 84 -15.71 23.02 -6.75
N GLU A 85 -14.99 22.27 -7.58
CA GLU A 85 -14.52 20.92 -7.30
C GLU A 85 -13.58 20.88 -6.07
N ARG A 86 -13.72 19.85 -5.23
CA ARG A 86 -12.79 19.58 -4.12
C ARG A 86 -11.36 19.42 -4.60
N VAL A 87 -10.41 19.78 -3.76
CA VAL A 87 -8.97 19.63 -4.05
C VAL A 87 -8.58 18.19 -4.31
N PHE A 88 -9.16 17.24 -3.58
CA PHE A 88 -8.92 15.80 -3.68
C PHE A 88 -10.11 15.06 -4.29
N SER A 89 -10.83 15.68 -5.21
CA SER A 89 -11.94 15.02 -5.90
C SER A 89 -11.49 13.77 -6.65
N PHE A 90 -12.41 12.84 -6.83
CA PHE A 90 -12.16 11.64 -7.62
C PHE A 90 -11.83 11.98 -9.08
N SER A 91 -12.58 12.92 -9.69
CA SER A 91 -12.32 13.38 -11.06
C SER A 91 -10.91 13.95 -11.24
N ARG A 92 -10.41 14.80 -10.34
CA ARG A 92 -9.03 15.32 -10.43
C ARG A 92 -7.99 14.21 -10.35
N THR A 93 -8.22 13.20 -9.51
CA THR A 93 -7.32 12.04 -9.40
C THR A 93 -7.30 11.22 -10.68
N ILE A 94 -8.47 10.92 -11.25
CA ILE A 94 -8.60 10.23 -12.53
C ILE A 94 -7.96 11.02 -13.68
N ALA A 95 -8.24 12.33 -13.76
CA ALA A 95 -7.62 13.21 -14.75
C ALA A 95 -6.08 13.24 -14.62
N SER A 96 -5.55 13.23 -13.39
CA SER A 96 -4.11 13.24 -13.16
C SER A 96 -3.46 11.92 -13.58
N ILE A 97 -4.11 10.79 -13.34
CA ILE A 97 -3.67 9.47 -13.81
C ILE A 97 -3.62 9.43 -15.33
N LEU A 98 -4.71 9.82 -16.01
CA LEU A 98 -4.76 9.88 -17.47
C LEU A 98 -3.69 10.80 -18.06
N LYS A 99 -3.54 11.99 -17.49
CA LYS A 99 -2.49 12.95 -17.88
C LYS A 99 -1.10 12.35 -17.74
N SER A 100 -0.82 11.67 -16.61
CA SER A 100 0.48 11.04 -16.37
C SER A 100 0.79 9.89 -17.32
N ALA A 101 -0.23 9.26 -17.93
CA ALA A 101 -0.09 8.25 -18.97
C ALA A 101 0.01 8.85 -20.40
N GLY A 102 -0.02 10.18 -20.53
CA GLY A 102 -0.02 10.88 -21.82
C GLY A 102 -1.38 10.89 -22.54
N GLY A 103 -2.47 10.64 -21.82
CA GLY A 103 -3.84 10.70 -22.33
C GLY A 103 -4.46 12.08 -22.32
N ASP A 104 -5.56 12.23 -23.06
CA ASP A 104 -6.44 13.36 -22.86
C ASP A 104 -7.24 13.20 -21.56
N VAL A 105 -7.68 14.33 -21.00
CA VAL A 105 -8.38 14.38 -19.71
C VAL A 105 -9.84 14.80 -19.88
N SER A 106 -10.40 14.60 -21.07
CA SER A 106 -11.80 14.92 -21.35
C SER A 106 -12.74 14.12 -20.43
N ALA A 107 -13.95 14.64 -20.22
CA ALA A 107 -14.95 13.95 -19.40
C ALA A 107 -15.20 12.52 -19.91
N GLN A 108 -15.20 12.30 -21.22
CA GLN A 108 -15.37 10.98 -21.82
C GLN A 108 -14.19 10.06 -21.49
N SER A 109 -12.95 10.51 -21.63
CA SER A 109 -11.78 9.67 -21.31
C SER A 109 -11.69 9.32 -19.83
N GLN A 110 -12.12 10.22 -18.94
CA GLN A 110 -12.25 9.93 -17.52
C GLN A 110 -13.33 8.87 -17.25
N GLU A 111 -14.50 9.01 -17.89
CA GLU A 111 -15.60 8.05 -17.79
C GLU A 111 -15.17 6.67 -18.30
N ASP A 112 -14.58 6.60 -19.49
CA ASP A 112 -14.11 5.35 -20.09
C ASP A 112 -13.05 4.66 -19.21
N PHE A 113 -12.15 5.42 -18.59
CA PHE A 113 -11.14 4.87 -17.69
C PHE A 113 -11.77 4.25 -16.44
N VAL A 114 -12.70 4.95 -15.78
CA VAL A 114 -13.45 4.39 -14.63
C VAL A 114 -14.31 3.20 -15.07
N GLN A 115 -14.90 3.26 -16.25
CA GLN A 115 -15.68 2.17 -16.82
C GLN A 115 -14.83 0.91 -17.03
N SER A 116 -13.53 1.04 -17.36
CA SER A 116 -12.63 -0.11 -17.46
C SER A 116 -12.51 -0.91 -16.16
N MET A 117 -12.60 -0.25 -14.99
CA MET A 117 -12.68 -0.94 -13.69
C MET A 117 -14.02 -1.65 -13.53
N LEU A 118 -15.14 -0.95 -13.78
CA LEU A 118 -16.49 -1.51 -13.61
C LEU A 118 -16.73 -2.73 -14.52
N GLN A 119 -16.13 -2.76 -15.71
CA GLN A 119 -16.21 -3.91 -16.60
C GLN A 119 -15.59 -5.19 -16.03
N THR A 120 -14.64 -5.07 -15.10
CA THR A 120 -14.03 -6.25 -14.44
C THR A 120 -14.96 -6.94 -13.44
N PHE A 121 -16.09 -6.32 -13.09
CA PHE A 121 -17.12 -6.88 -12.21
C PHE A 121 -18.19 -7.70 -12.96
N LEU A 122 -18.22 -7.65 -14.30
CA LEU A 122 -19.21 -8.35 -15.12
C LEU A 122 -19.08 -9.88 -15.03
N PRO A 123 -20.14 -10.64 -15.42
CA PRO A 123 -20.16 -12.09 -15.27
C PRO A 123 -18.99 -12.76 -15.99
N VAL A 124 -18.15 -13.45 -15.23
CA VAL A 124 -17.07 -14.28 -15.77
C VAL A 124 -17.59 -15.69 -15.97
N GLU A 125 -17.89 -16.05 -17.21
CA GLU A 125 -17.88 -17.46 -17.62
C GLU A 125 -16.44 -18.03 -17.62
N SER A 126 -15.43 -17.18 -17.46
CA SER A 126 -14.00 -17.52 -17.43
C SER A 126 -13.35 -17.18 -16.09
N PHE A 127 -12.94 -18.21 -15.36
CA PHE A 127 -12.08 -18.10 -14.18
C PHE A 127 -10.75 -17.43 -14.58
N PRO A 128 -10.28 -16.36 -13.91
CA PRO A 128 -9.01 -15.73 -14.23
C PRO A 128 -7.84 -16.70 -14.02
N LEU A 129 -6.95 -16.75 -14.99
CA LEU A 129 -5.67 -17.45 -14.87
C LEU A 129 -4.78 -16.69 -13.90
N ASN A 130 -4.32 -17.33 -12.82
CA ASN A 130 -3.15 -16.89 -12.07
C ASN A 130 -1.90 -17.35 -12.85
N PRO A 131 -1.19 -16.46 -13.56
CA PRO A 131 -0.10 -16.87 -14.44
C PRO A 131 1.11 -17.43 -13.67
N LYS A 132 1.28 -17.07 -12.39
CA LYS A 132 2.37 -17.59 -11.56
C LYS A 132 2.05 -18.98 -11.01
N GLY A 133 0.79 -19.23 -10.69
CA GLY A 133 0.31 -20.55 -10.27
C GLY A 133 0.08 -21.51 -11.43
N GLY A 134 -0.12 -21.00 -12.64
CA GLY A 134 -0.53 -21.81 -13.79
C GLY A 134 -1.92 -22.45 -13.60
N VAL A 135 -2.77 -21.83 -12.78
CA VAL A 135 -4.09 -22.32 -12.40
C VAL A 135 -5.14 -21.25 -12.59
N VAL A 136 -6.37 -21.66 -12.87
CA VAL A 136 -7.52 -20.75 -12.88
C VAL A 136 -8.08 -20.63 -11.46
N MET A 137 -8.30 -19.40 -11.01
CA MET A 137 -8.82 -19.10 -9.67
C MET A 137 -10.31 -18.74 -9.75
N PRO A 138 -11.14 -19.15 -8.78
CA PRO A 138 -12.52 -18.66 -8.67
C PRO A 138 -12.59 -17.13 -8.66
N LEU A 139 -13.57 -16.59 -9.37
CA LEU A 139 -13.87 -15.16 -9.39
C LEU A 139 -15.38 -14.98 -9.56
N ASP A 140 -16.00 -14.28 -8.63
CA ASP A 140 -17.43 -14.05 -8.61
C ASP A 140 -17.81 -12.83 -9.45
N ALA A 141 -18.93 -12.96 -10.15
CA ALA A 141 -19.62 -11.85 -10.78
C ALA A 141 -20.18 -10.88 -9.73
N ARG A 142 -20.28 -9.60 -10.10
CA ARG A 142 -20.62 -8.52 -9.20
C ARG A 142 -21.63 -7.56 -9.84
N GLU A 143 -22.63 -7.15 -9.07
CA GLU A 143 -23.66 -6.22 -9.56
C GLU A 143 -23.17 -4.77 -9.60
N GLU A 144 -22.04 -4.43 -8.99
CA GLU A 144 -21.44 -3.10 -9.11
C GLU A 144 -21.28 -2.63 -10.55
N ALA A 145 -21.01 -3.56 -11.48
CA ALA A 145 -20.86 -3.24 -12.91
C ALA A 145 -22.12 -2.62 -13.53
N THR A 146 -23.31 -2.94 -13.01
CA THR A 146 -24.60 -2.45 -13.51
C THR A 146 -25.26 -1.46 -12.54
N ALA A 147 -24.88 -1.51 -11.25
CA ALA A 147 -25.43 -0.65 -10.21
C ALA A 147 -24.71 0.71 -10.09
N LEU A 148 -23.46 0.81 -10.56
CA LEU A 148 -22.67 2.04 -10.57
C LEU A 148 -22.55 2.62 -11.98
N SER A 149 -22.61 3.94 -12.10
CA SER A 149 -22.27 4.66 -13.32
C SER A 149 -20.90 5.33 -13.18
N ALA A 150 -19.97 5.03 -14.09
CA ALA A 150 -18.65 5.67 -14.13
C ALA A 150 -18.75 7.20 -14.19
N LYS A 151 -19.65 7.73 -15.01
CA LYS A 151 -19.95 9.17 -15.10
C LYS A 151 -20.41 9.74 -13.77
N ALA A 152 -21.37 9.09 -13.13
CA ALA A 152 -21.96 9.56 -11.89
C ALA A 152 -20.94 9.53 -10.73
N MET A 153 -20.07 8.52 -10.69
CA MET A 153 -18.98 8.44 -9.70
C MET A 153 -18.02 9.64 -9.77
N LEU A 154 -17.81 10.20 -10.97
CA LEU A 154 -16.93 11.35 -11.21
C LEU A 154 -17.56 12.71 -10.82
N ASP A 155 -18.87 12.78 -10.64
CA ASP A 155 -19.59 13.99 -10.27
C ASP A 155 -20.01 13.96 -8.80
N GLU A 156 -19.32 14.72 -7.94
CA GLU A 156 -19.61 14.77 -6.51
C GLU A 156 -20.98 15.37 -6.16
N ALA A 157 -21.65 16.03 -7.12
CA ALA A 157 -23.02 16.51 -6.96
C ALA A 157 -24.07 15.42 -7.26
N ASP A 158 -23.69 14.35 -7.96
CA ASP A 158 -24.55 13.21 -8.23
C ASP A 158 -24.73 12.35 -6.96
N PRO A 159 -25.92 11.77 -6.71
CA PRO A 159 -26.14 10.81 -5.62
C PRO A 159 -25.25 9.56 -5.64
N GLN A 160 -24.61 9.23 -6.77
CA GLN A 160 -23.60 8.17 -6.90
C GLN A 160 -22.16 8.70 -6.88
N GLY A 161 -21.96 10.02 -6.79
CA GLY A 161 -20.65 10.64 -6.67
C GLY A 161 -19.87 10.10 -5.47
N ILE A 162 -18.59 9.78 -5.70
CA ILE A 162 -17.70 9.33 -4.62
C ILE A 162 -16.82 10.49 -4.16
N LYS A 163 -16.65 10.61 -2.84
CA LYS A 163 -15.95 11.73 -2.19
C LYS A 163 -14.68 11.25 -1.50
N PRO A 164 -13.66 12.10 -1.33
CA PRO A 164 -12.50 11.77 -0.54
C PRO A 164 -12.88 11.60 0.94
N LEU A 165 -12.41 10.50 1.53
CA LEU A 165 -12.67 10.13 2.92
C LEU A 165 -11.45 10.33 3.82
N ALA A 166 -10.26 10.02 3.31
CA ALA A 166 -9.01 10.16 4.05
C ALA A 166 -7.78 10.11 3.14
N LEU A 167 -6.70 10.72 3.62
CA LEU A 167 -5.35 10.58 3.08
C LEU A 167 -4.48 9.86 4.12
N PHE A 168 -3.67 8.89 3.69
CA PHE A 168 -2.84 8.09 4.59
C PHE A 168 -1.36 8.11 4.21
N ASN A 169 -0.52 8.07 5.23
CA ASN A 169 0.89 7.76 5.14
C ASN A 169 1.15 6.33 5.62
N ARG A 170 1.86 5.55 4.80
CA ARG A 170 2.37 4.21 5.07
C ARG A 170 3.87 4.15 4.81
N PHE A 171 4.60 5.11 5.37
CA PHE A 171 6.07 5.12 5.32
C PHE A 171 6.68 3.83 5.90
N ASP A 172 5.97 3.16 6.82
CA ASP A 172 6.32 1.85 7.37
C ASP A 172 6.42 0.73 6.30
N LEU A 173 5.88 0.95 5.10
CA LEU A 173 5.98 0.01 3.97
C LEU A 173 7.18 0.28 3.04
N ALA A 174 8.12 1.16 3.42
CA ALA A 174 9.36 1.30 2.69
C ALA A 174 10.14 -0.05 2.67
N PRO A 175 10.70 -0.48 1.52
CA PRO A 175 11.50 -1.68 1.43
C PRO A 175 12.89 -1.47 2.04
N ASP A 176 13.57 -2.55 2.39
CA ASP A 176 14.93 -2.56 2.94
C ASP A 176 15.98 -1.81 2.07
N ASN A 177 15.79 -1.83 0.75
CA ASN A 177 16.65 -1.16 -0.22
C ASN A 177 16.24 0.27 -0.53
N TRP A 178 15.16 0.78 0.09
CA TRP A 178 14.65 2.12 -0.12
C TRP A 178 14.38 2.45 -1.58
N SER A 179 13.88 1.49 -2.38
CA SER A 179 13.47 1.73 -3.77
C SER A 179 12.30 2.73 -3.85
N HIS A 180 11.48 2.81 -2.80
CA HIS A 180 10.38 3.76 -2.64
C HIS A 180 10.20 4.17 -1.17
N CYS A 181 9.52 5.30 -0.93
CA CYS A 181 9.37 5.89 0.40
C CYS A 181 8.07 5.47 1.10
N GLY A 182 7.79 4.16 1.03
CA GLY A 182 6.51 3.61 1.48
C GLY A 182 5.36 3.97 0.54
N GLU A 183 4.17 4.03 1.10
CA GLU A 183 2.92 4.19 0.34
C GLU A 183 2.08 5.37 0.87
N HIS A 184 1.38 6.07 -0.03
CA HIS A 184 0.56 7.24 0.27
C HIS A 184 -0.80 7.09 -0.39
N ARG A 185 -1.87 7.15 0.42
CA ARG A 185 -3.21 6.77 -0.04
C ARG A 185 -4.13 7.95 -0.24
N ILE A 186 -5.06 7.81 -1.17
CA ILE A 186 -6.33 8.54 -1.17
C ILE A 186 -7.46 7.51 -1.11
N ILE A 187 -8.34 7.64 -0.12
CA ILE A 187 -9.53 6.81 0.01
C ILE A 187 -10.74 7.59 -0.47
N TYR A 188 -11.53 6.97 -1.34
CA TYR A 188 -12.82 7.45 -1.78
C TYR A 188 -13.93 6.53 -1.29
N GLY A 189 -15.09 7.13 -1.04
CA GLY A 189 -16.29 6.37 -0.77
C GLY A 189 -17.55 7.14 -1.11
N ARG A 190 -18.65 6.42 -1.13
CA ARG A 190 -19.97 6.96 -1.40
C ARG A 190 -20.75 7.12 -0.09
N GLU A 191 -21.52 8.20 0.02
CA GLU A 191 -22.48 8.38 1.12
C GLU A 191 -23.42 7.15 1.24
N PRO A 192 -23.85 6.77 2.46
CA PRO A 192 -24.57 5.52 2.70
C PRO A 192 -26.02 5.58 2.22
N ALA A 193 -26.25 5.52 0.91
CA ALA A 193 -27.51 5.04 0.34
C ALA A 193 -27.40 3.52 0.14
N ARG A 194 -28.39 2.75 0.61
CA ARG A 194 -28.32 1.27 0.72
C ARG A 194 -27.99 0.51 -0.58
N ALA A 195 -28.22 1.10 -1.75
CA ALA A 195 -27.87 0.48 -3.03
C ALA A 195 -26.51 1.02 -3.52
N ALA A 196 -25.54 0.12 -3.73
CA ALA A 196 -24.19 0.40 -4.26
C ALA A 196 -23.26 1.24 -3.36
N ARG A 197 -23.13 0.83 -2.10
CA ARG A 197 -21.97 1.17 -1.26
C ARG A 197 -20.70 0.70 -1.98
N PHE A 198 -19.68 1.55 -2.05
CA PHE A 198 -18.43 1.27 -2.74
C PHE A 198 -17.31 2.10 -2.11
N LEU A 199 -16.20 1.45 -1.76
CA LEU A 199 -14.99 2.10 -1.27
C LEU A 199 -13.87 1.83 -2.27
N LEU A 200 -13.09 2.85 -2.59
CA LEU A 200 -11.99 2.77 -3.55
C LEU A 200 -10.75 3.44 -2.97
N ILE A 201 -9.62 2.74 -2.97
CA ILE A 201 -8.37 3.19 -2.38
C ILE A 201 -7.31 3.20 -3.46
N PHE A 202 -6.68 4.36 -3.64
CA PHE A 202 -5.47 4.53 -4.45
C PHE A 202 -4.26 4.47 -3.53
N GLU A 203 -3.35 3.54 -3.77
CA GLU A 203 -2.23 3.23 -2.87
C GLU A 203 -0.92 3.45 -3.61
N ALA A 204 -0.50 4.71 -3.64
CA ALA A 204 0.65 5.14 -4.41
C ALA A 204 1.94 4.80 -3.65
N MET A 205 2.81 3.98 -4.24
CA MET A 205 4.17 3.84 -3.74
C MET A 205 5.07 4.85 -4.45
N VAL A 206 5.55 5.85 -3.71
CA VAL A 206 6.33 6.96 -4.28
C VAL A 206 7.80 6.57 -4.38
N PRO A 207 8.42 6.58 -5.59
CA PRO A 207 9.82 6.25 -5.76
C PRO A 207 10.71 7.10 -4.87
N ASN A 208 11.84 6.54 -4.45
CA ASN A 208 12.85 7.29 -3.72
C ASN A 208 13.33 8.49 -4.57
N PRO A 209 13.17 9.74 -4.09
CA PRO A 209 13.63 10.95 -4.79
C PRO A 209 15.11 10.94 -5.15
N ASN A 210 15.94 10.29 -4.33
CA ASN A 210 17.36 10.12 -4.56
C ASN A 210 17.82 8.69 -4.23
N PRO A 211 17.63 7.73 -5.16
CA PRO A 211 17.97 6.33 -4.91
C PRO A 211 19.45 6.10 -4.56
N SER A 212 20.35 6.96 -5.07
CA SER A 212 21.79 6.88 -4.78
C SER A 212 22.15 7.20 -3.33
N ALA A 213 21.26 7.87 -2.60
CA ALA A 213 21.41 8.18 -1.18
C ALA A 213 20.79 7.13 -0.24
N GLY A 214 20.25 6.03 -0.79
CA GLY A 214 19.61 4.99 0.01
C GLY A 214 18.47 5.57 0.85
N SER A 215 18.47 5.29 2.15
CA SER A 215 17.45 5.75 3.09
C SER A 215 17.31 7.28 3.11
N GLU A 216 18.40 8.04 3.03
CA GLU A 216 18.37 9.51 3.10
C GLU A 216 17.61 10.15 1.94
N GLY A 217 17.52 9.47 0.80
CA GLY A 217 16.72 9.96 -0.32
C GLY A 217 15.23 10.08 0.00
N CYS A 218 14.72 9.29 0.96
CA CYS A 218 13.34 9.34 1.42
C CYS A 218 13.07 10.35 2.55
N LYS A 219 14.11 11.00 3.08
CA LYS A 219 13.98 11.94 4.19
C LYS A 219 13.02 13.10 3.90
N PRO A 220 13.05 13.74 2.71
CA PRO A 220 12.09 14.80 2.39
C PRO A 220 10.63 14.36 2.45
N VAL A 221 10.32 13.11 2.07
CA VAL A 221 8.96 12.55 2.12
C VAL A 221 8.52 12.31 3.56
N ALA A 222 9.41 11.75 4.38
CA ALA A 222 9.16 11.51 5.81
C ALA A 222 8.96 12.83 6.57
N GLU A 223 9.83 13.82 6.33
CA GLU A 223 9.73 15.14 6.93
C GLU A 223 8.48 15.89 6.50
N PHE A 224 8.07 15.78 5.23
CA PHE A 224 6.82 16.38 4.73
C PHE A 224 5.63 15.96 5.59
N TRP A 225 5.45 14.64 5.79
CA TRP A 225 4.36 14.11 6.60
C TRP A 225 4.47 14.53 8.07
N ALA A 226 5.68 14.49 8.65
CA ALA A 226 5.89 14.94 10.03
C ALA A 226 5.55 16.43 10.22
N LYS A 227 5.93 17.28 9.26
CA LYS A 227 5.67 18.73 9.24
C LYS A 227 4.20 19.10 9.07
N LEU A 228 3.31 18.16 8.74
CA LEU A 228 1.87 18.42 8.80
C LEU A 228 1.38 18.65 10.25
N SER A 229 2.11 18.17 11.25
CA SER A 229 1.79 18.41 12.67
C SER A 229 2.36 19.72 13.23
N GLU A 230 2.91 20.59 12.37
CA GLU A 230 3.47 21.87 12.81
C GLU A 230 2.40 22.72 13.53
N PRO A 231 2.68 23.22 14.75
CA PRO A 231 1.70 23.98 15.52
C PRO A 231 1.21 25.22 14.77
N GLY A 232 -0.12 25.40 14.73
CA GLY A 232 -0.75 26.57 14.12
C GLY A 232 -1.02 26.47 12.62
N LEU A 233 -0.78 25.32 11.98
CA LEU A 233 -1.23 25.09 10.60
C LEU A 233 -2.76 25.13 10.53
N SER A 234 -3.27 25.92 9.58
CA SER A 234 -4.69 25.93 9.24
C SER A 234 -5.03 24.78 8.29
N ASP A 235 -6.32 24.42 8.20
CA ASP A 235 -6.79 23.43 7.24
C ASP A 235 -6.47 23.82 5.79
N THR A 236 -6.52 25.11 5.47
CA THR A 236 -6.13 25.64 4.15
C THR A 236 -4.64 25.40 3.86
N GLU A 237 -3.77 25.66 4.82
CA GLU A 237 -2.32 25.44 4.66
C GLU A 237 -2.02 23.94 4.57
N LEU A 238 -2.66 23.10 5.39
CA LEU A 238 -2.58 21.64 5.29
C LEU A 238 -3.00 21.16 3.89
N ALA A 239 -4.15 21.60 3.40
CA ALA A 239 -4.65 21.24 2.09
C ALA A 239 -3.74 21.72 0.95
N THR A 240 -3.16 22.92 1.04
CA THR A 240 -2.16 23.42 0.09
C THR A 240 -0.92 22.51 0.05
N ARG A 241 -0.36 22.17 1.22
CA ARG A 241 0.81 21.28 1.33
C ARG A 241 0.50 19.90 0.74
N LEU A 242 -0.63 19.30 1.10
CA LEU A 242 -1.07 18.01 0.59
C LEU A 242 -1.37 18.05 -0.92
N SER A 243 -2.00 19.11 -1.43
CA SER A 243 -2.28 19.22 -2.87
C SER A 243 -1.00 19.27 -3.69
N ALA A 244 0.00 20.06 -3.24
CA ALA A 244 1.29 20.15 -3.89
C ALA A 244 2.04 18.80 -3.87
N PHE A 245 1.99 18.07 -2.75
CA PHE A 245 2.58 16.74 -2.64
C PHE A 245 1.91 15.75 -3.60
N TYR A 246 0.59 15.64 -3.55
CA TYR A 246 -0.15 14.63 -4.31
C TYR A 246 -0.18 14.89 -5.83
N TYR A 247 -0.32 16.15 -6.26
CA TYR A 247 -0.56 16.48 -7.67
C TYR A 247 0.58 17.21 -8.37
N GLU A 248 1.55 17.77 -7.64
CA GLU A 248 2.71 18.47 -8.22
C GLU A 248 4.05 17.79 -7.91
N GLY A 249 4.09 16.83 -6.98
CA GLY A 249 5.34 16.17 -6.60
C GLY A 249 6.27 17.05 -5.78
N LYS A 250 5.72 17.94 -4.95
CA LYS A 250 6.46 18.88 -4.12
C LYS A 250 6.27 18.57 -2.63
N THR A 251 7.36 18.38 -1.90
CA THR A 251 7.33 18.25 -0.43
C THR A 251 7.10 19.60 0.29
N SER A 252 7.11 20.71 -0.44
CA SER A 252 6.69 22.02 0.05
C SER A 252 6.13 22.87 -1.09
N PRO A 253 5.01 23.59 -0.87
CA PRO A 253 4.42 24.46 -1.89
C PRO A 253 5.33 25.63 -2.28
N ALA A 254 6.31 25.98 -1.43
CA ALA A 254 7.30 27.02 -1.71
C ALA A 254 8.35 26.60 -2.75
N LEU A 255 8.46 25.31 -3.08
CA LEU A 255 9.43 24.82 -4.05
C LEU A 255 9.07 25.28 -5.47
N ALA A 256 10.05 25.90 -6.14
CA ALA A 256 9.89 26.35 -7.52
C ALA A 256 9.72 25.20 -8.52
N LYS A 257 10.22 24.00 -8.17
CA LYS A 257 10.15 22.77 -8.98
C LYS A 257 9.83 21.59 -8.06
N ALA A 258 9.25 20.53 -8.64
CA ALA A 258 9.09 19.25 -7.96
C ALA A 258 10.46 18.71 -7.49
N ASP A 259 10.49 18.19 -6.28
CA ASP A 259 11.63 17.50 -5.68
C ASP A 259 11.40 15.98 -5.60
N LEU A 260 10.17 15.51 -5.81
CA LEU A 260 9.89 14.11 -6.11
C LEU A 260 10.15 13.82 -7.60
N LEU A 261 10.50 12.57 -7.92
CA LEU A 261 10.68 12.12 -9.30
C LEU A 261 9.38 12.19 -10.12
N ARG A 262 8.23 12.18 -9.45
CA ARG A 262 6.89 12.36 -9.99
C ARG A 262 5.89 12.65 -8.85
N PRO A 263 4.72 13.23 -9.13
CA PRO A 263 3.65 13.37 -8.14
C PRO A 263 3.22 12.04 -7.55
N VAL A 264 2.60 12.05 -6.36
CA VAL A 264 2.00 10.85 -5.76
C VAL A 264 0.96 10.25 -6.72
N VAL A 265 0.06 11.10 -7.24
CA VAL A 265 -0.96 10.71 -8.21
C VAL A 265 -0.33 10.62 -9.60
N ASP A 266 0.17 9.44 -9.91
CA ASP A 266 0.78 9.07 -11.18
C ASP A 266 0.49 7.60 -11.46
N TYR A 267 0.12 7.25 -12.70
CA TYR A 267 -0.27 5.88 -13.05
C TYR A 267 0.81 4.84 -12.70
N ARG A 268 2.09 5.24 -12.73
CA ARG A 268 3.20 4.33 -12.41
C ARG A 268 3.29 4.01 -10.93
N ASN A 269 2.79 4.89 -10.06
CA ASN A 269 2.79 4.66 -8.62
C ASN A 269 1.65 3.73 -8.18
N TYR A 270 0.72 3.39 -9.07
CA TYR A 270 -0.37 2.42 -8.83
C TYR A 270 -0.15 1.11 -9.62
N GLY A 271 1.11 0.68 -9.72
CA GLY A 271 1.50 -0.55 -10.40
C GLY A 271 1.66 -0.45 -11.91
N GLY A 272 1.53 0.75 -12.49
CA GLY A 272 1.61 0.95 -13.95
C GLY A 272 2.97 0.70 -14.58
N ASP A 273 4.04 0.73 -13.80
CA ASP A 273 5.38 0.28 -14.22
C ASP A 273 5.76 -1.10 -13.67
N GLY A 274 4.83 -1.76 -12.98
CA GLY A 274 4.98 -3.07 -12.40
C GLY A 274 5.90 -3.17 -11.20
N GLY A 275 6.48 -2.06 -10.72
CA GLY A 275 7.33 -2.10 -9.55
C GLY A 275 6.54 -2.05 -8.25
N ARG A 276 5.52 -1.17 -8.16
CA ARG A 276 5.05 -0.67 -6.87
C ARG A 276 3.63 -0.11 -6.88
N GLY A 277 2.94 -0.18 -5.75
CA GLY A 277 1.61 0.37 -5.51
C GLY A 277 0.45 -0.35 -6.22
N GLN A 278 -0.77 0.06 -5.91
CA GLN A 278 -1.99 -0.64 -6.33
C GLN A 278 -3.24 0.25 -6.22
N VAL A 279 -4.35 -0.23 -6.76
CA VAL A 279 -5.69 0.31 -6.50
C VAL A 279 -6.57 -0.83 -6.01
N ARG A 280 -7.34 -0.60 -4.95
CA ARG A 280 -8.23 -1.62 -4.38
C ARG A 280 -9.61 -1.07 -4.12
N ALA A 281 -10.61 -1.91 -4.29
CA ALA A 281 -11.98 -1.57 -3.94
C ALA A 281 -12.56 -2.59 -2.99
N ASN A 282 -13.51 -2.15 -2.17
CA ASN A 282 -14.44 -3.02 -1.50
C ASN A 282 -15.83 -2.81 -2.09
N ALA A 283 -16.38 -3.92 -2.58
CA ALA A 283 -17.67 -4.06 -3.23
C ALA A 283 -18.66 -4.73 -2.26
N PHE A 284 -19.85 -4.18 -2.12
CA PHE A 284 -20.80 -4.54 -1.05
C PHE A 284 -22.14 -5.07 -1.58
N ASN A 285 -22.40 -4.95 -2.90
CA ASN A 285 -23.66 -5.37 -3.52
C ASN A 285 -23.49 -6.34 -4.70
N PRO A 286 -24.07 -7.56 -4.64
CA PRO A 286 -24.76 -8.14 -3.51
C PRO A 286 -23.75 -8.58 -2.42
N PRO A 287 -24.21 -8.98 -1.23
CA PRO A 287 -23.41 -9.79 -0.33
C PRO A 287 -22.89 -11.08 -1.01
N PRO A 288 -21.74 -11.62 -0.60
CA PRO A 288 -20.88 -11.12 0.46
C PRO A 288 -20.05 -9.89 0.04
N TRP A 289 -19.45 -9.20 1.00
CA TRP A 289 -18.51 -8.11 0.71
C TRP A 289 -17.25 -8.66 0.09
N GLN A 290 -16.77 -8.04 -0.98
CA GLN A 290 -15.62 -8.53 -1.70
C GLN A 290 -14.62 -7.44 -2.06
N LEU A 291 -13.34 -7.75 -1.85
CA LEU A 291 -12.27 -6.91 -2.34
C LEU A 291 -11.87 -7.30 -3.76
N ARG A 292 -11.36 -6.31 -4.48
CA ARG A 292 -10.69 -6.45 -5.78
C ARG A 292 -9.46 -5.56 -5.80
N GLU A 293 -8.42 -6.01 -6.51
CA GLU A 293 -7.18 -5.27 -6.73
C GLU A 293 -6.95 -5.06 -8.22
N TRP A 294 -6.48 -3.87 -8.57
CA TRP A 294 -6.07 -3.50 -9.92
C TRP A 294 -4.73 -2.76 -9.92
N LEU A 295 -4.10 -2.79 -11.08
CA LEU A 295 -3.01 -1.92 -11.45
C LEU A 295 -3.49 -0.94 -12.51
N THR A 296 -2.95 0.29 -12.55
CA THR A 296 -3.22 1.20 -13.66
C THR A 296 -2.17 0.99 -14.76
N GLN A 297 -2.41 0.04 -15.67
CA GLN A 297 -1.42 -0.33 -16.71
C GLN A 297 -1.70 0.38 -18.03
N ARG A 298 -0.63 0.72 -18.76
CA ARG A 298 -0.77 1.25 -20.11
C ARG A 298 -1.49 0.25 -21.00
N THR A 299 -2.47 0.73 -21.78
CA THR A 299 -3.03 -0.09 -22.86
C THR A 299 -2.23 0.17 -24.14
N PHE A 300 -1.94 -0.91 -24.87
CA PHE A 300 -1.21 -0.85 -26.12
C PHE A 300 -2.18 -0.96 -27.31
N ASN A 301 -3.30 -0.25 -27.27
CA ASN A 301 -4.28 -0.26 -28.37
C ASN A 301 -4.04 0.97 -29.29
N PRO A 302 -3.65 0.78 -30.55
CA PRO A 302 -3.33 1.88 -31.47
C PRO A 302 -4.59 2.53 -32.07
N ALA A 303 -5.80 1.99 -31.82
CA ALA A 303 -7.02 2.57 -32.38
C ALA A 303 -7.21 4.01 -31.87
N PRO A 304 -7.53 4.99 -32.75
CA PRO A 304 -7.81 6.36 -32.33
C PRO A 304 -8.88 6.41 -31.23
N GLY A 305 -8.62 7.15 -30.15
CA GLY A 305 -9.52 7.24 -29.00
C GLY A 305 -9.39 6.10 -27.99
N SER A 306 -8.43 5.17 -28.17
CA SER A 306 -8.14 4.17 -27.14
C SER A 306 -7.55 4.80 -25.88
N LEU A 307 -8.00 4.31 -24.73
CA LEU A 307 -7.45 4.72 -23.43
C LEU A 307 -5.95 4.36 -23.36
N PRO A 308 -5.07 5.29 -23.00
CA PRO A 308 -3.64 4.99 -22.86
C PRO A 308 -3.33 4.18 -21.61
N VAL A 309 -4.28 4.07 -20.68
CA VAL A 309 -4.17 3.34 -19.41
C VAL A 309 -5.54 2.77 -19.03
N ALA A 310 -5.55 1.60 -18.39
CA ALA A 310 -6.76 0.95 -17.88
C ALA A 310 -6.53 0.33 -16.51
N PHE A 311 -7.61 0.04 -15.78
CA PHE A 311 -7.55 -0.81 -14.59
C PHE A 311 -7.42 -2.27 -15.02
N VAL A 312 -6.31 -2.90 -14.67
CA VAL A 312 -6.05 -4.31 -14.98
C VAL A 312 -6.16 -5.11 -13.69
N PRO A 313 -7.11 -6.07 -13.60
CA PRO A 313 -7.33 -6.84 -12.38
C PRO A 313 -6.12 -7.75 -12.12
N VAL A 314 -5.73 -7.83 -10.86
CA VAL A 314 -4.66 -8.71 -10.39
C VAL A 314 -5.11 -9.46 -9.15
N THR A 315 -4.30 -10.43 -8.73
CA THR A 315 -4.55 -11.13 -7.47
C THR A 315 -4.45 -10.17 -6.28
N VAL A 316 -5.35 -10.32 -5.31
CA VAL A 316 -5.33 -9.58 -4.05
C VAL A 316 -4.13 -10.07 -3.23
N LYS A 317 -3.24 -9.14 -2.85
CA LYS A 317 -2.00 -9.53 -2.15
C LYS A 317 -2.25 -10.00 -0.73
N ASP A 318 -1.36 -10.90 -0.28
CA ASP A 318 -1.47 -11.61 0.99
C ASP A 318 -2.85 -12.25 1.23
N ASN A 319 -3.48 -12.75 0.16
CA ASN A 319 -4.78 -13.42 0.20
C ASN A 319 -4.73 -14.76 -0.55
N PRO A 320 -4.05 -15.80 0.02
CA PRO A 320 -4.07 -17.14 -0.57
C PRO A 320 -5.50 -17.65 -0.71
N LEU A 321 -5.77 -18.38 -1.78
CA LEU A 321 -7.04 -19.06 -1.98
C LEU A 321 -7.36 -19.94 -0.75
N ALA A 322 -8.53 -19.74 -0.15
CA ALA A 322 -8.94 -20.39 1.10
C ALA A 322 -8.89 -21.93 1.03
N GLU A 323 -9.23 -22.52 -0.12
CA GLU A 323 -9.19 -23.97 -0.32
C GLU A 323 -7.77 -24.56 -0.19
N LEU A 324 -6.71 -23.76 -0.33
CA LEU A 324 -5.35 -24.23 -0.10
C LEU A 324 -5.06 -24.53 1.38
N TYR A 325 -5.90 -24.07 2.31
CA TYR A 325 -5.82 -24.43 3.72
C TYR A 325 -6.58 -25.74 4.04
N PHE A 326 -7.28 -26.35 3.08
CA PHE A 326 -7.99 -27.61 3.34
C PHE A 326 -7.03 -28.80 3.38
N ASP A 327 -7.41 -29.86 4.08
CA ASP A 327 -6.64 -31.10 4.18
C ASP A 327 -6.53 -31.78 2.81
N ASP A 328 -7.58 -31.64 1.99
CA ASP A 328 -7.58 -32.03 0.58
C ASP A 328 -8.54 -31.16 -0.25
N LEU A 329 -8.35 -31.16 -1.57
CA LEU A 329 -9.11 -30.33 -2.51
C LEU A 329 -10.39 -31.00 -3.05
N THR A 330 -10.77 -32.18 -2.57
CA THR A 330 -11.88 -32.96 -3.13
C THR A 330 -13.18 -32.18 -3.01
N GLY A 331 -13.91 -32.08 -4.13
CA GLY A 331 -15.20 -31.37 -4.18
C GLY A 331 -15.10 -29.85 -4.16
N THR A 332 -13.89 -29.28 -4.21
CA THR A 332 -13.72 -27.81 -4.35
C THR A 332 -13.99 -27.35 -5.78
N ALA A 333 -14.46 -26.11 -5.92
CA ALA A 333 -14.60 -25.47 -7.23
C ALA A 333 -13.23 -25.31 -7.92
N PHE A 334 -12.19 -25.03 -7.13
CA PHE A 334 -10.81 -24.94 -7.60
C PHE A 334 -10.34 -26.23 -8.28
N LEU A 335 -10.51 -27.39 -7.64
CA LEU A 335 -10.14 -28.68 -8.24
C LEU A 335 -11.00 -29.00 -9.47
N ALA A 336 -12.30 -28.69 -9.43
CA ALA A 336 -13.20 -28.96 -10.56
C ALA A 336 -12.86 -28.17 -11.84
N LYS A 337 -12.11 -27.07 -11.71
CA LYS A 337 -11.77 -26.17 -12.82
C LYS A 337 -10.32 -26.25 -13.28
N ASN A 338 -9.49 -27.04 -12.60
CA ASN A 338 -8.08 -27.20 -12.90
C ASN A 338 -7.74 -28.68 -13.15
N PRO A 339 -6.70 -28.98 -13.96
CA PRO A 339 -6.14 -30.32 -13.99
C PRO A 339 -5.76 -30.77 -12.56
N PRO A 340 -6.17 -31.98 -12.11
CA PRO A 340 -5.89 -32.42 -10.75
C PRO A 340 -4.41 -32.37 -10.37
N ALA A 341 -3.51 -32.66 -11.31
CA ALA A 341 -2.07 -32.56 -11.08
C ALA A 341 -1.62 -31.13 -10.74
N SER A 342 -2.11 -30.12 -11.47
CA SER A 342 -1.76 -28.71 -11.24
C SER A 342 -2.33 -28.20 -9.92
N ALA A 343 -3.59 -28.53 -9.62
CA ALA A 343 -4.24 -28.13 -8.37
C ALA A 343 -3.55 -28.75 -7.15
N ASN A 344 -3.24 -30.06 -7.21
CA ASN A 344 -2.55 -30.76 -6.13
C ASN A 344 -1.10 -30.30 -5.97
N LEU A 345 -0.40 -29.97 -7.07
CA LEU A 345 0.94 -29.39 -7.00
C LEU A 345 0.92 -28.03 -6.28
N LEU A 346 0.02 -27.13 -6.66
CA LEU A 346 -0.08 -25.83 -6.00
C LEU A 346 -0.44 -25.96 -4.52
N HIS A 347 -1.35 -26.88 -4.18
CA HIS A 347 -1.73 -27.17 -2.80
C HIS A 347 -0.53 -27.71 -1.99
N GLY A 348 0.21 -28.69 -2.51
CA GLY A 348 1.42 -29.19 -1.85
C GLY A 348 2.47 -28.10 -1.65
N GLN A 349 2.71 -27.26 -2.65
CA GLN A 349 3.62 -26.11 -2.56
C GLN A 349 3.14 -25.09 -1.51
N PHE A 350 1.83 -24.87 -1.41
CA PHE A 350 1.26 -23.99 -0.40
C PHE A 350 1.48 -24.55 1.00
N LEU A 351 1.16 -25.83 1.24
CA LEU A 351 1.37 -26.47 2.54
C LEU A 351 2.85 -26.45 2.96
N GLN A 352 3.76 -26.70 2.01
CA GLN A 352 5.19 -26.58 2.24
C GLN A 352 5.59 -25.14 2.63
N SER A 353 5.10 -24.13 1.90
CA SER A 353 5.37 -22.72 2.20
C SER A 353 4.74 -22.30 3.54
N LEU A 354 3.55 -22.82 3.86
CA LEU A 354 2.81 -22.56 5.07
C LEU A 354 3.59 -23.00 6.31
N THR A 355 4.18 -24.19 6.29
CA THR A 355 4.95 -24.75 7.42
C THR A 355 6.40 -24.30 7.47
N SER A 356 6.90 -23.63 6.43
CA SER A 356 8.28 -23.11 6.37
C SER A 356 8.29 -21.57 6.38
N THR A 357 8.28 -20.95 5.20
CA THR A 357 8.49 -19.51 5.03
C THR A 357 7.38 -18.66 5.63
N ILE A 358 6.12 -19.06 5.47
CA ILE A 358 4.97 -18.30 5.97
C ILE A 358 4.89 -18.41 7.48
N ALA A 359 5.05 -19.62 8.04
CA ALA A 359 5.06 -19.82 9.49
C ALA A 359 6.07 -18.93 10.23
N LEU A 360 7.28 -18.77 9.70
CA LEU A 360 8.29 -17.88 10.31
C LEU A 360 7.84 -16.41 10.34
N ARG A 361 7.11 -15.96 9.31
CA ARG A 361 6.55 -14.60 9.25
C ARG A 361 5.32 -14.43 10.14
N LEU A 362 4.52 -15.49 10.29
CA LEU A 362 3.44 -15.53 11.26
C LEU A 362 4.01 -15.46 12.67
N LEU A 363 5.20 -16.00 12.94
CA LEU A 363 5.94 -15.89 14.20
C LEU A 363 6.96 -14.73 14.15
N SER A 364 6.51 -13.55 13.71
CA SER A 364 7.36 -12.36 13.49
C SER A 364 8.24 -11.97 14.69
N GLU A 365 7.84 -12.31 15.90
CA GLU A 365 8.60 -12.09 17.14
C GLU A 365 9.97 -12.77 17.10
N THR A 366 10.11 -13.84 16.34
CA THR A 366 11.36 -14.58 16.20
C THR A 366 12.39 -13.86 15.31
N THR A 367 11.98 -12.81 14.61
CA THR A 367 12.81 -12.09 13.64
C THR A 367 13.68 -11.02 14.30
N ALA A 368 14.86 -10.78 13.74
CA ALA A 368 15.77 -9.73 14.22
C ALA A 368 15.14 -8.33 14.11
N GLN A 369 14.35 -8.08 13.05
CA GLN A 369 13.69 -6.79 12.85
C GLN A 369 12.62 -6.51 13.91
N HIS A 370 11.83 -7.52 14.31
CA HIS A 370 10.89 -7.37 15.43
C HIS A 370 11.62 -7.10 16.74
N GLN A 371 12.71 -7.85 17.03
CA GLN A 371 13.47 -7.62 18.26
C GLN A 371 14.09 -6.22 18.30
N ALA A 372 14.57 -5.69 17.17
CA ALA A 372 15.03 -4.31 17.09
C ALA A 372 13.90 -3.30 17.40
N LEU A 373 12.70 -3.51 16.85
CA LEU A 373 11.53 -2.68 17.16
C LEU A 373 11.18 -2.69 18.66
N ILE A 374 11.29 -3.82 19.34
CA ILE A 374 11.01 -3.90 20.79
C ILE A 374 12.11 -3.24 21.60
N ASN A 375 13.38 -3.52 21.28
CA ASN A 375 14.53 -3.04 22.05
C ASN A 375 14.69 -1.51 21.98
N GLU A 376 14.32 -0.90 20.85
CA GLU A 376 14.39 0.54 20.67
C GLU A 376 13.17 1.29 21.21
N LEU A 377 12.08 0.60 21.55
CA LEU A 377 10.84 1.22 22.00
C LEU A 377 11.03 2.19 23.19
N PRO A 378 11.85 1.87 24.23
CA PRO A 378 12.11 2.78 25.34
C PRO A 378 12.87 4.05 24.97
N LEU A 379 13.49 4.11 23.77
CA LEU A 379 14.21 5.30 23.31
C LEU A 379 13.29 6.43 22.86
N TYR A 380 11.98 6.20 22.73
CA TYR A 380 11.05 7.19 22.19
C TYR A 380 9.91 7.49 23.16
N HIS A 381 9.76 8.76 23.54
CA HIS A 381 8.67 9.27 24.35
C HIS A 381 7.41 9.48 23.49
N LEU A 382 6.67 8.39 23.28
CA LEU A 382 5.49 8.37 22.41
C LEU A 382 4.20 8.86 23.08
N GLY A 383 4.28 9.40 24.30
CA GLY A 383 3.10 9.79 25.07
C GLY A 383 2.34 8.59 25.65
N ALA A 384 1.27 8.89 26.40
CA ALA A 384 0.47 7.90 27.12
C ALA A 384 -0.94 7.80 26.55
N GLY A 385 -1.57 6.62 26.71
CA GLY A 385 -2.94 6.37 26.29
C GLY A 385 -3.04 5.58 24.99
N VAL A 386 -4.22 4.99 24.77
CA VAL A 386 -4.43 3.96 23.72
C VAL A 386 -4.06 4.44 22.31
N GLN A 387 -4.27 5.72 21.99
CA GLN A 387 -4.01 6.26 20.64
C GLN A 387 -2.59 6.85 20.45
N ALA A 388 -1.75 6.82 21.48
CA ALA A 388 -0.40 7.39 21.44
C ALA A 388 0.68 6.37 21.81
N GLU A 389 0.41 5.56 22.85
CA GLU A 389 1.31 4.55 23.37
C GLU A 389 1.54 3.40 22.37
N VAL A 390 2.79 2.93 22.29
CA VAL A 390 3.16 1.72 21.57
C VAL A 390 3.73 0.73 22.59
N THR A 391 3.23 -0.50 22.57
CA THR A 391 3.65 -1.59 23.47
C THR A 391 4.19 -2.76 22.64
N PRO A 392 4.89 -3.74 23.25
CA PRO A 392 5.31 -4.95 22.54
C PRO A 392 4.17 -5.69 21.84
N ASP A 393 3.00 -5.75 22.48
CA ASP A 393 1.79 -6.32 21.87
C ASP A 393 1.38 -5.57 20.60
N LYS A 394 1.41 -4.23 20.61
CA LYS A 394 1.10 -3.43 19.42
C LYS A 394 2.14 -3.59 18.32
N VAL A 395 3.42 -3.75 18.67
CA VAL A 395 4.46 -4.07 17.69
C VAL A 395 4.13 -5.40 17.01
N LEU A 396 3.80 -6.45 17.78
CA LEU A 396 3.38 -7.74 17.22
C LEU A 396 2.18 -7.62 16.28
N LEU A 397 1.13 -6.90 16.70
CA LEU A 397 -0.06 -6.71 15.85
C LEU A 397 0.29 -6.08 14.49
N ASN A 398 1.32 -5.24 14.43
CA ASN A 398 1.77 -4.59 13.21
C ASN A 398 2.81 -5.41 12.41
N THR A 399 3.47 -6.40 13.02
CA THR A 399 4.52 -7.20 12.37
C THR A 399 4.09 -8.59 11.91
N ILE A 400 2.96 -9.12 12.38
CA ILE A 400 2.37 -10.35 11.82
C ILE A 400 2.22 -10.14 10.31
N ALA A 401 2.60 -11.08 9.45
CA ALA A 401 2.35 -10.98 8.01
C ALA A 401 2.38 -12.37 7.37
N LEU A 402 1.74 -12.53 6.20
CA LEU A 402 1.83 -13.75 5.39
C LEU A 402 3.04 -13.69 4.46
N GLY A 403 3.11 -12.66 3.61
CA GLY A 403 4.15 -12.50 2.59
C GLY A 403 4.17 -13.64 1.57
N ASN A 404 3.04 -14.34 1.38
CA ASN A 404 3.03 -15.54 0.55
C ASN A 404 3.34 -15.20 -0.93
N ASP A 405 3.76 -16.20 -1.67
CA ASP A 405 3.95 -16.03 -3.11
C ASP A 405 2.61 -15.74 -3.81
N ASP A 406 2.65 -14.82 -4.77
CA ASP A 406 1.52 -14.43 -5.60
C ASP A 406 0.83 -15.61 -6.32
N LYS A 407 1.54 -16.71 -6.56
CA LYS A 407 0.97 -17.93 -7.15
C LYS A 407 -0.15 -18.54 -6.32
N PHE A 408 -0.19 -18.26 -5.02
CA PHE A 408 -1.23 -18.73 -4.10
C PHE A 408 -2.41 -17.76 -4.02
N ASN A 409 -2.21 -16.48 -4.36
CA ASN A 409 -3.23 -15.45 -4.21
C ASN A 409 -4.38 -15.64 -5.21
N GLU A 410 -5.61 -15.37 -4.77
CA GLU A 410 -6.79 -15.29 -5.62
C GLU A 410 -7.09 -13.85 -6.10
N PHE A 411 -8.02 -13.70 -7.05
CA PHE A 411 -8.39 -12.40 -7.66
C PHE A 411 -9.48 -11.63 -6.91
N GLN A 412 -9.92 -12.18 -5.78
CA GLN A 412 -10.89 -11.59 -4.90
C GLN A 412 -10.50 -11.86 -3.45
N SER A 413 -11.21 -11.25 -2.52
CA SER A 413 -11.24 -11.73 -1.14
C SER A 413 -12.63 -11.52 -0.58
N THR A 414 -13.20 -12.54 0.04
CA THR A 414 -14.52 -12.45 0.65
C THR A 414 -14.39 -12.00 2.10
N SER A 415 -14.76 -10.75 2.34
CA SER A 415 -14.53 -10.06 3.61
C SER A 415 -15.74 -10.06 4.56
N GLN A 416 -16.77 -10.82 4.20
CA GLN A 416 -17.97 -11.08 5.00
C GLN A 416 -18.19 -12.59 5.17
N GLY A 417 -18.43 -13.03 6.41
CA GLY A 417 -18.51 -14.44 6.75
C GLY A 417 -17.13 -15.09 6.88
N PHE A 418 -17.05 -16.39 6.62
CA PHE A 418 -15.83 -17.19 6.87
C PHE A 418 -15.38 -18.04 5.68
N SER A 419 -16.00 -17.88 4.50
CA SER A 419 -15.64 -18.68 3.33
C SER A 419 -14.19 -18.49 2.89
N ASP A 420 -13.61 -17.31 3.17
CA ASP A 420 -12.23 -16.94 2.85
C ASP A 420 -11.35 -16.79 4.11
N ALA A 421 -11.79 -17.33 5.25
CA ALA A 421 -11.01 -17.27 6.50
C ALA A 421 -10.07 -18.48 6.60
N PRO A 422 -8.74 -18.28 6.72
CA PRO A 422 -7.79 -19.37 6.95
C PRO A 422 -8.21 -20.28 8.10
N GLY A 423 -8.34 -21.58 7.82
CA GLY A 423 -8.62 -22.61 8.82
C GLY A 423 -10.09 -22.80 9.21
N ASP A 424 -11.04 -22.13 8.57
CA ASP A 424 -12.47 -22.30 8.90
C ASP A 424 -13.14 -23.45 8.12
N GLY A 425 -14.25 -23.97 8.65
CA GLY A 425 -15.10 -24.97 8.01
C GLY A 425 -14.80 -26.44 8.36
N GLY A 426 -13.90 -26.69 9.32
CA GLY A 426 -13.57 -28.06 9.77
C GLY A 426 -12.80 -28.90 8.75
N LYS A 427 -12.29 -28.27 7.70
CA LYS A 427 -11.57 -28.92 6.60
C LYS A 427 -10.05 -28.85 6.73
N SER A 428 -9.53 -28.25 7.81
CA SER A 428 -8.09 -27.95 7.98
C SER A 428 -7.50 -28.68 9.19
N THR A 429 -7.95 -29.90 9.49
CA THR A 429 -7.55 -30.63 10.70
C THR A 429 -6.07 -31.00 10.64
N LEU A 430 -5.63 -31.57 9.52
CA LEU A 430 -4.24 -31.94 9.28
C LEU A 430 -3.37 -30.68 9.18
N VAL A 431 -3.85 -29.64 8.49
CA VAL A 431 -3.15 -28.35 8.40
C VAL A 431 -2.91 -27.74 9.79
N THR A 432 -3.93 -27.76 10.65
CA THR A 432 -3.81 -27.28 12.04
C THR A 432 -2.82 -28.13 12.83
N GLN A 433 -2.79 -29.45 12.64
CA GLN A 433 -1.83 -30.33 13.29
C GLN A 433 -0.39 -30.08 12.83
N MET A 434 -0.17 -29.83 11.54
CA MET A 434 1.15 -29.43 11.02
C MET A 434 1.61 -28.12 11.66
N LEU A 435 0.71 -27.13 11.74
CA LEU A 435 1.01 -25.85 12.38
C LEU A 435 1.21 -25.96 13.90
N ASN A 436 0.56 -26.92 14.58
CA ASN A 436 0.85 -27.21 15.99
C ASN A 436 2.30 -27.64 16.19
N GLN A 437 2.86 -28.46 15.27
CA GLN A 437 4.27 -28.88 15.37
C GLN A 437 5.21 -27.69 15.21
N VAL A 438 4.92 -26.82 14.25
CA VAL A 438 5.68 -25.58 14.00
C VAL A 438 5.59 -24.62 15.19
N GLY A 439 4.38 -24.36 15.69
CA GLY A 439 4.14 -23.45 16.80
C GLY A 439 4.65 -23.99 18.14
N ALA A 440 4.82 -25.31 18.31
CA ALA A 440 5.39 -25.92 19.50
C ALA A 440 6.94 -25.83 19.56
N ALA A 441 7.60 -25.41 18.48
CA ALA A 441 9.04 -25.27 18.46
C ALA A 441 9.51 -24.27 19.54
N THR A 442 10.55 -24.65 20.29
CA THR A 442 11.08 -23.79 21.35
C THR A 442 11.77 -22.57 20.75
N ASN A 443 11.43 -21.38 21.25
CA ASN A 443 12.04 -20.11 20.83
C ASN A 443 12.30 -19.21 22.07
N PRO A 444 13.40 -18.44 22.12
CA PRO A 444 13.70 -17.57 23.25
C PRO A 444 12.78 -16.35 23.40
N PHE A 445 12.08 -15.93 22.33
CA PHE A 445 11.25 -14.72 22.30
C PHE A 445 9.76 -15.00 22.40
N VAL A 446 9.30 -16.18 21.98
CA VAL A 446 7.89 -16.56 22.01
C VAL A 446 7.74 -17.98 22.55
N GLY A 447 6.80 -18.16 23.50
CA GLY A 447 6.45 -19.49 24.01
C GLY A 447 5.70 -20.31 22.95
N PRO A 448 5.52 -21.63 23.17
CA PRO A 448 4.75 -22.48 22.27
C PRO A 448 3.38 -21.87 21.91
N GLN A 449 3.04 -21.88 20.63
CA GLN A 449 1.76 -21.41 20.10
C GLN A 449 0.98 -22.58 19.49
N SER A 450 -0.34 -22.58 19.65
CA SER A 450 -1.19 -23.51 18.93
C SER A 450 -1.24 -23.19 17.42
N GLY A 451 -1.46 -24.22 16.60
CA GLY A 451 -1.68 -24.09 15.16
C GLY A 451 -2.90 -23.22 14.84
N GLN A 452 -3.89 -23.17 15.74
CA GLN A 452 -5.02 -22.25 15.63
C GLN A 452 -4.58 -20.79 15.77
N VAL A 453 -3.61 -20.48 16.65
CA VAL A 453 -3.03 -19.13 16.72
C VAL A 453 -2.35 -18.77 15.41
N LEU A 454 -1.58 -19.69 14.80
CA LEU A 454 -0.95 -19.43 13.49
C LEU A 454 -1.98 -19.21 12.38
N LEU A 455 -3.07 -20.00 12.33
CA LEU A 455 -4.17 -19.76 11.39
C LEU A 455 -4.87 -18.42 11.64
N ASN A 456 -5.07 -18.03 12.91
CA ASN A 456 -5.63 -16.72 13.25
C ASN A 456 -4.71 -15.57 12.84
N ARG A 457 -3.38 -15.75 12.93
CA ARG A 457 -2.39 -14.78 12.43
C ARG A 457 -2.42 -14.70 10.90
N ALA A 458 -2.54 -15.83 10.21
CA ALA A 458 -2.73 -15.87 8.76
C ALA A 458 -4.00 -15.08 8.37
N ARG A 459 -5.12 -15.37 9.04
CA ARG A 459 -6.38 -14.63 8.89
C ARG A 459 -6.24 -13.14 9.16
N ALA A 460 -5.50 -12.74 10.19
CA ALA A 460 -5.25 -11.35 10.53
C ALA A 460 -4.44 -10.59 9.46
N ALA A 461 -3.73 -11.31 8.59
CA ALA A 461 -2.94 -10.75 7.50
C ALA A 461 -3.70 -10.74 6.15
N THR A 462 -4.73 -11.58 5.97
CA THR A 462 -5.62 -11.51 4.80
C THR A 462 -6.65 -10.37 4.94
N CYS A 463 -7.47 -10.13 3.90
CA CYS A 463 -8.54 -9.14 4.03
C CYS A 463 -9.58 -9.53 5.09
N ALA A 464 -9.70 -10.83 5.39
CA ALA A 464 -10.53 -11.34 6.47
C ALA A 464 -10.20 -10.65 7.82
N GLY A 465 -8.92 -10.39 8.08
CA GLY A 465 -8.39 -9.72 9.27
C GLY A 465 -8.61 -8.21 9.34
N CYS A 466 -9.09 -7.57 8.27
CA CYS A 466 -9.32 -6.13 8.22
C CYS A 466 -10.80 -5.75 8.02
N HIS A 467 -11.69 -6.73 8.07
CA HIS A 467 -13.11 -6.58 7.75
C HIS A 467 -13.98 -7.34 8.75
N MET A 468 -15.21 -7.71 8.38
CA MET A 468 -16.21 -8.28 9.30
C MET A 468 -15.73 -9.53 10.03
N THR A 469 -14.77 -10.24 9.45
CA THR A 469 -14.25 -11.49 9.98
C THR A 469 -13.16 -11.29 11.06
N ALA A 470 -12.60 -10.08 11.19
CA ALA A 470 -11.48 -9.81 12.09
C ALA A 470 -11.88 -9.83 13.57
N ALA A 471 -13.07 -9.31 13.89
CA ALA A 471 -13.66 -9.31 15.22
C ALA A 471 -15.12 -8.79 15.22
N ARG A 472 -15.87 -9.10 16.30
CA ARG A 472 -17.15 -8.56 16.85
C ARG A 472 -18.27 -7.95 15.98
N SER A 473 -18.13 -7.76 14.67
CA SER A 473 -19.13 -7.07 13.87
C SER A 473 -20.43 -7.88 13.79
N THR A 474 -21.55 -7.26 14.15
CA THR A 474 -22.89 -7.79 13.88
C THR A 474 -23.03 -7.99 12.37
N GLY A 475 -22.97 -9.24 11.93
CA GLY A 475 -23.03 -9.64 10.52
C GLY A 475 -21.79 -10.38 9.99
N GLY A 476 -20.70 -10.48 10.76
CA GLY A 476 -19.53 -11.31 10.45
C GLY A 476 -19.64 -12.76 10.92
N GLY A 477 -20.76 -13.13 11.56
CA GLY A 477 -21.02 -14.47 12.07
C GLY A 477 -20.33 -14.83 13.40
N PHE A 478 -19.58 -13.91 14.02
CA PHE A 478 -18.95 -14.12 15.33
C PHE A 478 -19.70 -13.40 16.46
N VAL A 479 -20.02 -14.11 17.56
CA VAL A 479 -20.43 -13.54 18.85
C VAL A 479 -19.42 -14.00 19.90
N GLY A 480 -18.36 -13.23 20.11
CA GLY A 480 -17.28 -13.59 21.05
C GLY A 480 -16.13 -12.57 21.07
N PRO A 481 -15.18 -12.69 22.00
CA PRO A 481 -13.98 -11.83 22.01
C PRO A 481 -13.11 -12.19 20.79
N GLY A 482 -12.66 -11.19 20.01
CA GLY A 482 -11.98 -11.35 18.69
C GLY A 482 -10.85 -12.39 18.61
N VAL A 483 -10.33 -12.65 17.41
CA VAL A 483 -9.43 -13.80 17.18
C VAL A 483 -8.15 -13.72 18.02
N VAL A 484 -7.78 -14.83 18.66
CA VAL A 484 -6.56 -14.91 19.49
C VAL A 484 -5.35 -15.02 18.57
N VAL A 485 -4.42 -14.08 18.71
CA VAL A 485 -3.19 -14.02 17.91
C VAL A 485 -1.93 -14.23 18.73
N LEU A 486 -2.00 -14.34 20.05
CA LEU A 486 -0.87 -14.77 20.88
C LEU A 486 -1.39 -15.42 22.15
N GLU A 487 -0.83 -16.58 22.50
CA GLU A 487 -0.93 -17.20 23.82
C GLU A 487 0.32 -16.80 24.61
N LYS A 488 0.15 -16.09 25.73
CA LYS A 488 1.26 -15.63 26.57
C LYS A 488 1.60 -16.67 27.64
N GLN A 489 2.85 -16.65 28.10
CA GLN A 489 3.36 -17.59 29.11
C GLN A 489 2.64 -17.47 30.47
N ASP A 490 2.09 -16.29 30.77
CA ASP A 490 1.31 -16.03 31.99
C ASP A 490 -0.15 -16.53 31.90
N GLY A 491 -0.53 -17.19 30.80
CA GLY A 491 -1.88 -17.70 30.54
C GLY A 491 -2.85 -16.66 29.98
N THR A 492 -2.42 -15.41 29.79
CA THR A 492 -3.22 -14.39 29.10
C THR A 492 -3.10 -14.51 27.58
N VAL A 493 -3.95 -13.78 26.84
CA VAL A 493 -3.97 -13.83 25.38
C VAL A 493 -3.96 -12.43 24.77
N LEU A 494 -3.25 -12.27 23.65
CA LEU A 494 -3.41 -11.11 22.77
C LEU A 494 -4.48 -11.43 21.73
N ARG A 495 -5.38 -10.48 21.50
CA ARG A 495 -6.43 -10.58 20.50
C ARG A 495 -6.21 -9.56 19.40
N TRP A 496 -6.59 -9.93 18.19
CA TRP A 496 -6.63 -8.99 17.08
C TRP A 496 -7.67 -7.89 17.36
N PRO A 497 -7.36 -6.60 17.12
CA PRO A 497 -8.25 -5.50 17.49
C PRO A 497 -9.58 -5.48 16.73
N ASP A 498 -10.60 -4.86 17.34
CA ASP A 498 -11.95 -4.70 16.78
C ASP A 498 -12.00 -3.66 15.63
N VAL A 499 -12.73 -3.99 14.57
CA VAL A 499 -13.01 -3.10 13.42
C VAL A 499 -14.14 -2.11 13.75
N ASP A 500 -14.39 -1.12 12.88
CA ASP A 500 -15.52 -0.19 13.08
C ASP A 500 -16.87 -0.96 13.12
N ALA A 501 -17.90 -0.39 13.75
CA ALA A 501 -19.23 -1.01 13.81
C ALA A 501 -19.81 -1.33 12.40
N GLY A 502 -19.39 -0.57 11.37
CA GLY A 502 -19.68 -0.81 9.97
C GLY A 502 -18.85 -1.92 9.31
N GLY A 503 -18.09 -2.73 10.07
CA GLY A 503 -17.40 -3.93 9.62
C GLY A 503 -16.09 -3.71 8.85
N PHE A 504 -15.47 -2.53 8.95
CA PHE A 504 -14.31 -2.14 8.13
C PHE A 504 -13.21 -1.45 8.96
N VAL A 505 -11.93 -1.71 8.65
CA VAL A 505 -10.78 -1.25 9.46
C VAL A 505 -10.21 0.11 9.09
N GLN A 506 -10.40 0.63 7.87
CA GLN A 506 -9.68 1.87 7.52
C GLN A 506 -10.47 3.12 7.92
N VAL A 507 -11.47 3.47 7.12
CA VAL A 507 -12.27 4.67 7.30
C VAL A 507 -13.68 4.40 6.80
N SER A 508 -14.69 4.85 7.54
CA SER A 508 -16.08 4.76 7.10
C SER A 508 -16.42 5.86 6.08
N GLU A 509 -17.57 5.73 5.44
CA GLU A 509 -18.15 6.72 4.55
C GLU A 509 -18.39 8.08 5.25
N THR A 510 -18.48 8.09 6.58
CA THR A 510 -18.60 9.30 7.41
C THR A 510 -17.24 9.82 7.89
N ARG A 511 -16.13 9.38 7.28
CA ARG A 511 -14.75 9.72 7.66
C ARG A 511 -14.34 9.31 9.08
N ALA A 512 -15.05 8.37 9.70
CA ALA A 512 -14.67 7.84 11.01
C ALA A 512 -13.58 6.77 10.85
N LEU A 513 -12.51 6.87 11.64
CA LEU A 513 -11.43 5.89 11.66
C LEU A 513 -11.81 4.72 12.59
N SER A 514 -11.43 3.50 12.24
CA SER A 514 -11.74 2.34 13.09
C SER A 514 -10.85 2.28 14.35
N PRO A 515 -11.30 1.60 15.43
CA PRO A 515 -10.48 1.35 16.60
C PRO A 515 -9.19 0.57 16.28
N THR A 516 -9.23 -0.48 15.44
CA THR A 516 -8.01 -1.18 14.98
C THR A 516 -6.96 -0.20 14.46
N LEU A 517 -7.39 0.77 13.67
CA LEU A 517 -6.51 1.74 13.06
C LEU A 517 -5.99 2.76 14.09
N THR A 518 -6.86 3.36 14.92
CA THR A 518 -6.48 4.38 15.91
C THR A 518 -5.69 3.82 17.07
N ASP A 519 -5.91 2.57 17.45
CA ASP A 519 -5.41 2.02 18.71
C ASP A 519 -4.16 1.16 18.49
N ALA A 520 -4.02 0.52 17.32
CA ALA A 520 -2.89 -0.36 17.03
C ALA A 520 -2.00 0.17 15.90
N PHE A 521 -2.57 0.49 14.73
CA PHE A 521 -1.76 0.72 13.53
C PHE A 521 -1.16 2.13 13.45
N LEU A 522 -1.95 3.18 13.64
CA LEU A 522 -1.45 4.54 13.54
C LEU A 522 -0.40 4.90 14.61
N PRO A 523 -0.53 4.46 15.89
CA PRO A 523 0.52 4.67 16.89
C PRO A 523 1.84 4.01 16.48
N PHE A 524 1.78 2.76 15.98
CA PHE A 524 2.97 2.05 15.49
C PHE A 524 3.62 2.75 14.29
N ARG A 525 2.84 3.25 13.33
CA ARG A 525 3.39 4.00 12.19
C ARG A 525 4.09 5.29 12.64
N ARG A 526 3.55 5.98 13.64
CA ARG A 526 4.21 7.14 14.25
C ARG A 526 5.52 6.75 14.92
N TYR A 527 5.56 5.61 15.62
CA TYR A 527 6.78 5.07 16.20
C TYR A 527 7.83 4.77 15.14
N VAL A 528 7.48 4.06 14.06
CA VAL A 528 8.37 3.77 12.94
C VAL A 528 8.91 5.05 12.28
N LEU A 529 8.06 6.05 12.07
CA LEU A 529 8.50 7.35 11.55
C LEU A 529 9.46 8.06 12.53
N SER A 530 9.23 7.92 13.84
CA SER A 530 10.12 8.46 14.88
C SER A 530 11.49 7.80 14.85
N ARG A 531 11.54 6.47 14.67
CA ARG A 531 12.81 5.75 14.51
C ARG A 531 13.64 6.22 13.33
N TYR A 532 12.97 6.66 12.28
CA TYR A 532 13.63 7.11 11.07
C TYR A 532 14.05 8.58 11.15
N LEU A 533 13.22 9.47 11.72
CA LEU A 533 13.48 10.91 11.75
C LEU A 533 14.26 11.38 12.98
N CYS A 534 14.13 10.69 14.10
CA CYS A 534 14.87 11.00 15.31
C CYS A 534 16.13 10.12 15.31
N GLU A 535 17.31 10.72 15.10
CA GLU A 535 18.59 10.00 15.02
C GLU A 535 18.95 9.36 16.38
N ALA A 536 18.43 8.16 16.64
CA ALA A 536 18.85 7.36 17.77
C ALA A 536 20.28 6.84 17.55
N PRO A 537 21.14 6.81 18.58
CA PRO A 537 22.44 6.19 18.47
C PRO A 537 22.29 4.73 18.06
N ALA A 538 23.13 4.26 17.14
CA ALA A 538 23.17 2.85 16.75
C ALA A 538 23.28 1.98 18.02
N PRO A 539 22.49 0.90 18.14
CA PRO A 539 22.48 0.09 19.36
C PRO A 539 23.89 -0.40 19.67
N THR A 540 24.42 -0.05 20.84
CA THR A 540 25.77 -0.42 21.30
C THR A 540 25.85 -1.87 21.80
N GLY A 541 24.83 -2.68 21.55
CA GLY A 541 24.79 -4.10 21.90
C GLY A 541 25.44 -4.97 20.82
N PRO A 542 25.84 -6.21 21.13
CA PRO A 542 26.20 -7.16 20.08
C PRO A 542 25.05 -7.21 19.08
N VAL A 543 25.36 -7.16 17.79
CA VAL A 543 24.43 -7.56 16.73
C VAL A 543 23.92 -8.92 17.18
N VAL A 544 22.64 -8.99 17.58
CA VAL A 544 22.02 -10.27 17.87
C VAL A 544 22.07 -10.98 16.53
N THR A 545 23.02 -11.90 16.39
CA THR A 545 23.04 -12.83 15.28
C THR A 545 21.62 -13.36 15.19
N ALA A 546 20.98 -13.18 14.03
CA ALA A 546 19.67 -13.73 13.77
C ALA A 546 19.64 -15.13 14.36
N TYR A 547 18.58 -15.47 15.09
CA TYR A 547 18.34 -16.87 15.40
C TYR A 547 18.17 -17.57 14.05
N GLU A 548 19.25 -18.14 13.53
CA GLU A 548 19.13 -19.22 12.57
C GLU A 548 18.46 -20.35 13.35
N PRO A 549 17.29 -20.84 12.92
CA PRO A 549 16.64 -21.96 13.57
C PRO A 549 17.67 -23.07 13.74
N SER A 550 18.10 -23.32 14.98
CA SER A 550 19.10 -24.33 15.25
C SER A 550 18.48 -25.68 14.94
N GLY A 551 18.85 -26.27 13.79
CA GLY A 551 18.95 -27.71 13.53
C GLY A 551 17.70 -28.61 13.64
N ASP A 552 16.59 -28.15 14.23
CA ASP A 552 15.46 -28.99 14.62
C ASP A 552 14.13 -28.59 13.94
N MET A 553 14.17 -27.73 12.92
CA MET A 553 13.08 -27.73 11.95
C MET A 553 13.17 -29.05 11.17
N PRO A 554 12.08 -29.82 11.00
CA PRO A 554 12.13 -31.05 10.23
C PRO A 554 12.74 -30.74 8.87
N GLN A 555 13.80 -31.48 8.52
CA GLN A 555 14.41 -31.40 7.20
C GLN A 555 13.29 -31.43 6.15
N PRO A 556 13.34 -30.63 5.08
CA PRO A 556 12.30 -30.59 4.03
C PRO A 556 11.89 -31.98 3.54
N SER A 557 12.82 -32.94 3.61
CA SER A 557 12.62 -34.36 3.29
C SER A 557 11.64 -35.12 4.19
N ILE A 558 11.50 -34.76 5.47
CA ILE A 558 10.57 -35.43 6.41
C ILE A 558 9.11 -35.05 6.07
N MET A 559 8.88 -33.82 5.61
CA MET A 559 7.55 -33.39 5.13
C MET A 559 7.24 -33.91 3.72
N ALA A 560 8.24 -34.04 2.85
CA ALA A 560 8.07 -34.67 1.53
C ALA A 560 7.69 -36.16 1.64
N GLU A 561 8.05 -36.84 2.73
CA GLU A 561 7.70 -38.24 2.97
C GLU A 561 6.23 -38.41 3.41
N ALA A 562 5.64 -37.40 4.06
CA ALA A 562 4.21 -37.36 4.40
C ALA A 562 3.30 -36.96 3.21
N VAL A 563 3.83 -36.21 2.23
CA VAL A 563 3.07 -35.66 1.08
C VAL A 563 3.36 -36.39 -0.26
N GLY A 564 4.22 -37.41 -0.24
CA GLY A 564 4.51 -38.24 -1.40
C GLY A 564 5.67 -37.70 -2.25
N LYS A 565 6.76 -38.48 -2.31
CA LYS A 565 8.07 -38.17 -2.92
C LYS A 565 8.09 -37.85 -4.43
N ASN A 566 6.95 -37.73 -5.11
CA ASN A 566 6.89 -37.52 -6.56
C ASN A 566 6.40 -36.12 -6.99
N LEU A 567 6.19 -35.19 -6.05
CA LEU A 567 5.59 -33.87 -6.34
C LEU A 567 6.52 -32.67 -6.10
N VAL A 568 7.74 -32.88 -5.58
CA VAL A 568 8.63 -31.79 -5.16
C VAL A 568 9.81 -31.66 -6.12
N ASP A 569 9.57 -30.98 -7.23
CA ASP A 569 10.64 -30.24 -7.91
C ASP A 569 10.35 -28.75 -7.67
N GLU A 570 11.12 -28.14 -6.78
CA GLU A 570 11.02 -26.72 -6.39
C GLU A 570 11.35 -25.77 -7.56
N THR A 571 11.96 -26.27 -8.63
CA THR A 571 12.28 -25.50 -9.84
C THR A 571 11.27 -25.69 -10.97
N ALA A 572 10.47 -26.77 -10.93
CA ALA A 572 9.39 -27.03 -11.87
C ALA A 572 8.12 -26.23 -11.54
N SER A 573 8.28 -24.92 -11.32
CA SER A 573 7.17 -23.97 -11.41
C SER A 573 6.69 -23.90 -12.87
N GLY A 574 5.44 -23.47 -13.11
CA GLY A 574 4.79 -23.41 -14.43
C GLY A 574 5.51 -22.62 -15.54
N GLY A 575 6.70 -22.08 -15.27
CA GLY A 575 7.66 -21.61 -16.26
C GLY A 575 7.94 -22.66 -17.35
N TYR A 576 8.07 -23.95 -17.04
CA TYR A 576 8.36 -24.96 -18.08
C TYR A 576 7.28 -25.07 -19.18
N PHE A 577 6.01 -24.84 -18.84
CA PHE A 577 4.92 -24.89 -19.83
C PHE A 577 4.80 -23.57 -20.61
N VAL A 578 4.99 -22.44 -19.93
CA VAL A 578 4.92 -21.10 -20.53
C VAL A 578 6.17 -20.81 -21.37
N ASP A 579 7.36 -21.19 -20.90
CA ASP A 579 8.64 -21.04 -21.58
C ASP A 579 8.72 -21.96 -22.81
N ALA A 580 8.19 -23.18 -22.77
CA ALA A 580 8.11 -24.03 -23.97
C ALA A 580 7.16 -23.44 -25.05
N LEU A 581 6.09 -22.75 -24.62
CA LEU A 581 5.14 -22.07 -25.51
C LEU A 581 5.72 -20.75 -26.06
N ILE A 582 6.45 -20.03 -25.23
CA ILE A 582 7.17 -18.79 -25.56
C ILE A 582 8.37 -19.08 -26.44
N ASP A 583 9.14 -20.14 -26.21
CA ASP A 583 10.32 -20.52 -27.01
C ASP A 583 9.91 -21.01 -28.40
N SER A 584 8.80 -21.74 -28.50
CA SER A 584 8.13 -22.07 -29.77
C SER A 584 7.74 -20.82 -30.57
N PHE A 585 7.29 -19.76 -29.87
CA PHE A 585 6.90 -18.48 -30.45
C PHE A 585 8.09 -17.54 -30.71
N ILE A 586 9.15 -17.58 -29.91
CA ILE A 586 10.38 -16.79 -30.09
C ILE A 586 11.22 -17.36 -31.22
N ALA A 587 11.20 -18.68 -31.41
CA ALA A 587 11.83 -19.35 -32.55
C ALA A 587 11.23 -18.90 -33.90
N SER A 588 9.99 -18.40 -33.93
CA SER A 588 9.35 -17.88 -35.14
C SER A 588 9.56 -16.37 -35.38
N ALA A 589 10.06 -15.60 -34.41
CA ALA A 589 9.96 -14.13 -34.42
C ALA A 589 11.30 -13.34 -34.41
N ARG A 590 12.47 -13.95 -34.66
CA ARG A 590 13.74 -13.21 -34.62
C ARG A 590 14.15 -12.60 -35.97
N SER A 591 14.00 -11.28 -36.12
CA SER A 591 15.05 -10.44 -36.73
C SER A 591 15.02 -8.99 -36.21
N SER A 592 16.22 -8.50 -35.88
CA SER A 592 16.65 -7.09 -35.68
C SER A 592 16.74 -6.48 -34.26
N PRO A 593 17.70 -5.55 -34.05
CA PRO A 593 18.45 -5.45 -32.80
C PRO A 593 18.15 -4.18 -31.96
N SER A 594 18.59 -4.28 -30.71
CA SER A 594 18.48 -3.32 -29.61
C SER A 594 19.12 -1.94 -29.88
N SER A 595 18.47 -0.89 -29.38
CA SER A 595 19.06 0.44 -29.23
C SER A 595 18.83 1.00 -27.82
N VAL A 596 19.80 1.79 -27.37
CA VAL A 596 20.01 2.32 -26.01
C VAL A 596 19.04 3.45 -25.67
N ALA A 597 18.67 3.57 -24.39
CA ALA A 597 17.69 4.51 -23.84
C ALA A 597 18.18 5.98 -23.75
N PRO A 598 17.30 6.99 -23.99
CA PRO A 598 17.54 8.38 -23.62
C PRO A 598 16.76 8.84 -22.37
N ALA A 599 17.26 9.91 -21.75
CA ALA A 599 16.99 10.32 -20.37
C ALA A 599 15.93 11.44 -20.20
N ASP A 600 14.78 11.40 -20.88
CA ASP A 600 13.74 12.43 -20.72
C ASP A 600 12.31 11.84 -20.80
N ALA A 601 11.67 11.64 -19.65
CA ALA A 601 10.43 10.87 -19.51
C ALA A 601 9.21 11.44 -20.28
N ALA A 602 9.13 12.76 -20.49
CA ALA A 602 8.04 13.38 -21.26
C ALA A 602 8.22 13.27 -22.78
N ALA A 603 9.47 13.24 -23.26
CA ALA A 603 9.77 12.96 -24.67
C ALA A 603 9.61 11.45 -24.97
N ASP A 604 9.79 10.61 -23.96
CA ASP A 604 9.71 9.16 -24.03
C ASP A 604 8.27 8.67 -24.30
N ASP A 605 7.26 9.24 -23.65
CA ASP A 605 5.86 8.84 -23.86
C ASP A 605 5.34 9.12 -25.28
N GLN A 606 5.71 10.26 -25.87
CA GLN A 606 5.36 10.58 -27.26
C GLN A 606 6.16 9.74 -28.26
N ALA A 607 7.41 9.38 -27.94
CA ALA A 607 8.21 8.46 -28.73
C ALA A 607 7.67 7.02 -28.67
N LEU A 608 7.21 6.59 -27.49
CA LEU A 608 6.54 5.32 -27.26
C LEU A 608 5.24 5.26 -28.07
N ASN A 609 4.35 6.25 -27.95
CA ASN A 609 3.09 6.28 -28.70
C ASN A 609 3.30 6.23 -30.22
N ARG A 610 4.32 6.92 -30.75
CA ARG A 610 4.69 6.83 -32.18
C ARG A 610 5.25 5.47 -32.56
N SER A 611 5.98 4.82 -31.67
CA SER A 611 6.52 3.47 -31.89
C SER A 611 5.41 2.42 -31.88
N LEU A 612 4.46 2.53 -30.94
CA LEU A 612 3.29 1.65 -30.85
C LEU A 612 2.41 1.71 -32.10
N ALA A 613 2.24 2.89 -32.70
CA ALA A 613 1.46 3.07 -33.93
C ALA A 613 2.05 2.34 -35.16
N ARG A 614 3.30 1.87 -35.09
CA ARG A 614 3.98 1.14 -36.17
C ARG A 614 3.92 -0.38 -36.03
N LEU A 615 3.44 -0.88 -34.90
CA LEU A 615 3.38 -2.32 -34.61
C LEU A 615 2.11 -2.93 -35.21
N THR A 616 2.23 -4.16 -35.72
CA THR A 616 1.10 -4.99 -36.13
C THR A 616 0.29 -5.47 -34.91
N PRO A 617 -0.96 -5.93 -35.10
CA PRO A 617 -1.78 -6.47 -34.00
C PRO A 617 -1.10 -7.61 -33.22
N ASP A 618 -0.37 -8.49 -33.91
CA ASP A 618 0.36 -9.61 -33.29
C ASP A 618 1.57 -9.14 -32.49
N GLU A 619 2.34 -8.17 -33.02
CA GLU A 619 3.45 -7.55 -32.30
C GLU A 619 2.95 -6.78 -31.06
N LEU A 620 1.81 -6.11 -31.15
CA LEU A 620 1.16 -5.46 -30.01
C LEU A 620 0.69 -6.47 -28.97
N SER A 621 0.14 -7.60 -29.40
CA SER A 621 -0.24 -8.70 -28.50
C SER A 621 0.98 -9.28 -27.79
N ALA A 622 2.06 -9.55 -28.52
CA ALA A 622 3.32 -10.02 -27.96
C ALA A 622 3.94 -9.00 -26.99
N LEU A 623 3.90 -7.71 -27.33
CA LEU A 623 4.35 -6.63 -26.45
C LEU A 623 3.54 -6.57 -25.15
N ARG A 624 2.21 -6.63 -25.24
CA ARG A 624 1.32 -6.69 -24.06
C ARG A 624 1.70 -7.84 -23.14
N ASN A 625 1.90 -9.04 -23.70
CA ASN A 625 2.28 -10.21 -22.93
C ASN A 625 3.66 -10.04 -22.26
N ARG A 626 4.66 -9.50 -22.98
CA ARG A 626 5.99 -9.24 -22.44
C ARG A 626 5.96 -8.20 -21.30
N VAL A 627 5.22 -7.12 -21.50
CA VAL A 627 5.08 -6.07 -20.47
C VAL A 627 4.35 -6.62 -19.26
N SER A 628 3.26 -7.38 -19.45
CA SER A 628 2.54 -8.04 -18.36
C SER A 628 3.44 -8.98 -17.55
N ASN A 629 4.24 -9.81 -18.23
CA ASN A 629 5.18 -10.71 -17.56
C ASN A 629 6.27 -9.97 -16.81
N ALA A 630 6.83 -8.90 -17.40
CA ALA A 630 7.84 -8.06 -16.73
C ALA A 630 7.26 -7.37 -15.48
N ILE A 631 6.02 -6.88 -15.57
CA ILE A 631 5.29 -6.30 -14.43
C ILE A 631 5.08 -7.36 -13.34
N ALA A 632 4.61 -8.56 -13.70
CA ALA A 632 4.37 -9.63 -12.73
C ALA A 632 5.65 -10.06 -12.00
N LEU A 633 6.78 -10.12 -12.72
CA LEU A 633 8.09 -10.42 -12.16
C LEU A 633 8.57 -9.32 -11.21
N ALA A 634 8.53 -8.06 -11.65
CA ALA A 634 8.93 -6.92 -10.84
C ALA A 634 8.12 -6.84 -9.53
N ARG A 635 6.80 -7.02 -9.59
CA ARG A 635 5.95 -7.11 -8.39
C ARG A 635 6.33 -8.28 -7.49
N SER A 636 6.68 -9.44 -8.06
CA SER A 636 7.11 -10.59 -7.26
C SER A 636 8.34 -10.25 -6.42
N VAL A 637 9.34 -9.66 -7.07
CA VAL A 637 10.60 -9.26 -6.43
C VAL A 637 10.34 -8.21 -5.36
N GLU A 638 9.46 -7.26 -5.64
CA GLU A 638 9.09 -6.25 -4.66
C GLU A 638 8.37 -6.88 -3.45
N LEU A 639 7.34 -7.69 -3.65
CA LEU A 639 6.56 -8.29 -2.58
C LEU A 639 7.34 -9.27 -1.70
N GLN A 640 8.32 -9.97 -2.27
CA GLN A 640 9.17 -10.91 -1.53
C GLN A 640 10.30 -10.22 -0.74
N ARG A 641 10.49 -8.91 -0.92
CA ARG A 641 11.52 -8.12 -0.25
C ARG A 641 11.08 -7.70 1.15
N ALA A 642 12.00 -7.82 2.10
CA ALA A 642 11.81 -7.32 3.46
C ALA A 642 11.53 -5.81 3.48
N GLY A 643 10.79 -5.37 4.49
CA GLY A 643 10.64 -3.95 4.78
C GLY A 643 11.90 -3.38 5.42
N ALA A 644 12.04 -2.06 5.35
CA ALA A 644 13.06 -1.32 6.09
C ALA A 644 12.89 -1.43 7.61
N PHE A 645 11.66 -1.73 8.06
CA PHE A 645 11.30 -1.75 9.47
C PHE A 645 10.73 -3.09 9.94
N VAL A 646 10.15 -3.88 9.03
CA VAL A 646 9.42 -5.12 9.33
C VAL A 646 9.78 -6.21 8.31
N GLU A 647 9.93 -7.45 8.79
CA GLU A 647 10.50 -8.57 8.01
C GLU A 647 9.70 -8.86 6.73
N THR A 648 8.39 -8.61 6.79
CA THR A 648 7.49 -8.75 5.67
C THR A 648 6.53 -7.59 5.70
N ARG A 649 6.52 -6.84 4.60
CA ARG A 649 5.57 -5.76 4.40
C ARG A 649 4.20 -6.38 4.19
N ARG A 650 3.19 -5.81 4.83
CA ARG A 650 1.80 -6.09 4.44
C ARG A 650 1.46 -5.16 3.27
N PRO A 651 1.43 -5.63 2.01
CA PRO A 651 0.70 -4.97 0.94
C PRO A 651 -0.78 -5.03 1.33
N HIS A 652 -1.18 -4.16 2.24
CA HIS A 652 -2.57 -3.75 2.27
C HIS A 652 -2.66 -2.76 1.15
#